data_AF-F1KZ33-F1
#
_entry.id   AF-F1KZ33-F1
#
_cell.length_a   1.000
_cell.length_b   1.000
_cell.length_c   1.000
_cell.angle_alpha   90.00
_cell.angle_beta   90.00
_cell.angle_gamma   90.00
#
_symmetry.space_group_name_H-M   'P 1'
#
loop_
_entity.id
_entity.type
_entity.pdbx_description
1 polymer ?
#
loop_
_entity_poly.entity_id
_entity_poly.type
_entity_poly.pdbx_seq_one_letter_code
_entity_poly.pdbx_strand_id
1 'polypeptide(L)'
;MSPVEILNRALAQMEGVPPGPVNIFTYVTSWLGRVGSHFFSQGPKVECKNGICVLSDSAFEVDAVEQYLGSWVSPQCPVTYHGMVTSSIGRPSGWALIGKAATMTAAMIGIVLLARAIARRFGDANDTITFMSEGSGEPRRKKKRAKDKRYHWDTSDARAEGPFTQAELVFPHDMGGRRITVLPLKERFVCTYYHALLGLSRTKPTVSVQLLYSGRRYTANIVWANVRADRENDLVVIELENPQIPQFPSVVNKLVSEDDFELITELPVMVSLLRSGSVVPIMTTAVKAENRSYVVDDSMVTLDLALVYQADTQPGDCGSALVVRSGPYVGKIVGIHVAGKSDDVGPSHGMAVVITREAMLSAMEKGQTPVPDDTGFVSQAVEVEVLDSGQEVFLPRQTKLQPSCLAPYLNFPTKQPAILSPEDQRNALAKDPVDVFIERLCPDLPVADTEALEEVRDSMIHYYARVEGALPWRLLSLEEAIMGLPGWLPAINLDSSMGIPLCYRYKHGKREIMDITAQELRLDPGFGEAVASFTKSFIAGKERAHWLGYLKDELVSENKVDTVRTRVIYCGDVVAMVSFRMLIGSLVANFHSACKIVPHAIGLNPYSYDMHIIQQYLSEVGNRYVAGDYKDYDNRQHPQFREVAFQVLKSLALRIEGMSGKCWDMIAAYHRSGYVQIGDKLIKQVSGHFSGSFLTTIVNCLVNEAYIRYVFRMKCPGRSFDDCVRMKCLGDDHVICVRKG
;
A
#
# COMPACT_ATOMS: atom_id res chain seq x y z
N MET A 1 -30.66 -20.24 19.18
CA MET A 1 -29.72 -19.95 20.27
C MET A 1 -30.19 -18.71 20.99
N SER A 2 -30.16 -18.70 22.31
CA SER A 2 -30.48 -17.50 23.10
C SER A 2 -29.39 -16.41 22.89
N PRO A 3 -29.68 -15.12 23.13
CA PRO A 3 -28.67 -14.06 23.01
C PRO A 3 -27.41 -14.31 23.85
N VAL A 4 -27.59 -14.99 24.99
CA VAL A 4 -26.50 -15.39 25.91
C VAL A 4 -25.63 -16.47 25.28
N GLU A 5 -26.22 -17.45 24.58
CA GLU A 5 -25.46 -18.49 23.88
C GLU A 5 -24.66 -17.94 22.69
N ILE A 6 -25.20 -16.93 21.99
CA ILE A 6 -24.52 -16.26 20.88
C ILE A 6 -23.32 -15.46 21.41
N LEU A 7 -23.50 -14.71 22.50
CA LEU A 7 -22.42 -13.95 23.15
C LEU A 7 -21.31 -14.86 23.68
N ASN A 8 -21.68 -15.97 24.33
CA ASN A 8 -20.71 -16.94 24.86
C ASN A 8 -19.92 -17.62 23.74
N ARG A 9 -20.57 -17.93 22.62
CA ARG A 9 -19.90 -18.50 21.44
C ARG A 9 -18.95 -17.50 20.79
N ALA A 10 -19.33 -16.23 20.71
CA ALA A 10 -18.49 -15.16 20.18
C ALA A 10 -17.25 -14.92 21.06
N LEU A 11 -17.42 -14.88 22.39
CA LEU A 11 -16.30 -14.72 23.33
C LEU A 11 -15.34 -15.92 23.32
N ALA A 12 -15.87 -17.15 23.27
CA ALA A 12 -15.04 -18.35 23.17
C ALA A 12 -14.24 -18.41 21.85
N GLN A 13 -14.83 -17.93 20.75
CA GLN A 13 -14.13 -17.81 19.47
C GLN A 13 -13.05 -16.73 19.47
N MET A 14 -13.24 -15.63 20.22
CA MET A 14 -12.24 -14.57 20.35
C MET A 14 -11.02 -15.01 21.19
N GLU A 15 -11.16 -15.97 22.09
CA GLU A 15 -10.10 -16.45 22.98
C GLU A 15 -9.51 -17.82 22.60
N GLY A 16 -9.95 -18.42 21.49
CA GLY A 16 -9.38 -19.67 20.98
C GLY A 16 -9.71 -20.93 21.82
N VAL A 17 -10.76 -20.88 22.65
CA VAL A 17 -11.19 -22.02 23.48
C VAL A 17 -12.34 -22.76 22.78
N PRO A 18 -12.30 -24.11 22.67
CA PRO A 18 -13.36 -24.87 22.01
C PRO A 18 -14.70 -24.73 22.76
N PRO A 19 -15.84 -24.65 22.03
CA PRO A 19 -17.13 -24.30 22.60
C PRO A 19 -17.73 -25.47 23.38
N GLY A 20 -17.63 -25.42 24.70
CA GLY A 20 -18.34 -26.29 25.66
C GLY A 20 -19.16 -25.47 26.67
N PRO A 21 -20.15 -26.07 27.35
CA PRO A 21 -21.03 -25.35 28.26
C PRO A 21 -20.24 -24.92 29.51
N VAL A 22 -20.05 -23.61 29.66
CA VAL A 22 -19.49 -23.03 30.90
C VAL A 22 -20.54 -23.20 32.00
N ASN A 23 -20.18 -23.93 33.05
CA ASN A 23 -21.02 -24.11 34.22
C ASN A 23 -21.34 -22.75 34.85
N ILE A 24 -22.63 -22.37 34.80
CA ILE A 24 -23.16 -21.10 35.33
C ILE A 24 -22.77 -20.88 36.79
N PHE A 25 -22.64 -21.93 37.59
CA PHE A 25 -22.19 -21.80 38.97
C PHE A 25 -20.74 -21.33 39.07
N THR A 26 -19.86 -21.72 38.14
CA THR A 26 -18.45 -21.32 38.16
C THR A 26 -18.26 -19.87 37.71
N TYR A 27 -19.07 -19.40 36.76
CA TYR A 27 -19.07 -18.00 36.30
C TYR A 27 -19.71 -17.05 37.33
N VAL A 28 -20.83 -17.45 37.95
CA VAL A 28 -21.47 -16.65 39.01
C VAL A 28 -20.63 -16.63 40.28
N THR A 29 -19.88 -17.69 40.59
CA THR A 29 -18.97 -17.70 41.74
C THR A 29 -17.67 -16.94 41.51
N SER A 30 -17.18 -16.81 40.26
CA SER A 30 -16.07 -15.91 39.94
C SER A 30 -16.51 -14.45 39.93
N TRP A 31 -17.71 -14.14 39.41
CA TRP A 31 -18.28 -12.79 39.40
C TRP A 31 -18.66 -12.28 40.80
N LEU A 32 -19.12 -13.18 41.69
CA LEU A 32 -19.36 -12.89 43.11
C LEU A 32 -18.08 -12.94 43.98
N GLY A 33 -16.90 -13.06 43.37
CA GLY A 33 -15.60 -12.97 44.04
C GLY A 33 -15.27 -14.10 45.02
N ARG A 34 -15.88 -15.29 44.88
CA ARG A 34 -15.62 -16.45 45.76
C ARG A 34 -14.52 -17.39 45.26
N VAL A 35 -13.99 -17.17 44.05
CA VAL A 35 -12.78 -17.82 43.54
C VAL A 35 -11.92 -16.75 42.87
N GLY A 36 -10.82 -16.37 43.51
CA GLY A 36 -9.84 -15.45 42.93
C GLY A 36 -8.71 -16.24 42.28
N SER A 37 -8.56 -16.16 40.96
CA SER A 37 -7.27 -16.42 40.31
C SER A 37 -6.45 -15.14 40.37
N HIS A 38 -5.45 -15.10 41.24
CA HIS A 38 -4.48 -14.01 41.26
C HIS A 38 -3.43 -14.25 40.16
N PHE A 39 -3.60 -13.63 38.99
CA PHE A 39 -2.44 -13.30 38.17
C PHE A 39 -1.76 -12.08 38.80
N PHE A 40 -0.65 -12.32 39.50
CA PHE A 40 0.25 -11.23 39.89
C PHE A 40 1.14 -10.91 38.69
N SER A 41 0.95 -9.72 38.11
CA SER A 41 1.99 -9.08 37.30
C SER A 41 3.22 -8.86 38.19
N GLN A 42 4.29 -9.62 38.00
CA GLN A 42 5.59 -9.33 38.61
C GLN A 42 6.34 -8.28 37.78
N GLY A 43 5.78 -7.08 37.72
CA GLY A 43 6.51 -5.86 37.35
C GLY A 43 6.58 -4.95 38.57
N PRO A 44 7.67 -4.20 38.80
CA PRO A 44 7.74 -3.28 39.92
C PRO A 44 6.64 -2.22 39.77
N LYS A 45 5.87 -2.02 40.85
CA LYS A 45 4.91 -0.92 40.94
C LYS A 45 5.67 0.40 41.11
N VAL A 46 5.78 1.18 40.04
CA VAL A 46 6.17 2.58 40.14
C VAL A 46 4.89 3.41 40.32
N GLU A 47 4.68 3.98 41.50
CA GLU A 47 3.60 4.93 41.74
C GLU A 47 3.89 6.24 40.98
N CYS A 48 3.20 6.45 39.86
CA CYS A 48 3.18 7.75 39.19
C CYS A 48 2.37 8.75 40.01
N LYS A 49 3.04 9.45 40.94
CA LYS A 49 2.55 10.71 41.49
C LYS A 49 2.88 11.83 40.52
N ASN A 50 1.95 12.10 39.61
CA ASN A 50 1.62 13.40 39.00
C ASN A 50 1.15 13.22 37.56
N GLY A 51 0.00 13.82 37.26
CA GLY A 51 -0.64 13.76 35.95
C GLY A 51 0.18 14.46 34.88
N ILE A 52 0.13 13.86 33.67
CA ILE A 52 0.38 14.42 32.34
C ILE A 52 1.47 15.51 32.27
N CYS A 53 2.66 15.16 31.76
CA CYS A 53 3.42 15.95 30.78
C CYS A 53 4.80 15.34 30.44
N VAL A 54 5.13 15.38 29.14
CA VAL A 54 6.48 15.58 28.55
C VAL A 54 7.55 14.51 28.81
N LEU A 55 7.88 13.75 27.76
CA LEU A 55 9.11 12.98 27.67
C LEU A 55 10.28 13.95 27.48
N SER A 56 11.09 14.15 28.52
CA SER A 56 12.45 14.66 28.38
C SER A 56 13.43 13.50 28.43
N ASP A 57 14.30 13.46 27.43
CA ASP A 57 15.42 12.53 27.26
C ASP A 57 16.33 12.44 28.48
N SER A 58 16.38 11.26 29.13
CA SER A 58 17.52 10.83 29.96
C SER A 58 17.42 9.33 30.28
N ALA A 59 17.70 8.48 29.30
CA ALA A 59 17.86 7.04 29.52
C ALA A 59 19.13 6.53 28.79
N PHE A 60 20.28 7.00 29.27
CA PHE A 60 21.58 6.37 29.06
C PHE A 60 22.17 6.08 30.43
N GLU A 61 21.73 5.00 31.07
CA GLU A 61 22.49 4.35 32.14
C GLU A 61 22.54 2.86 31.83
N VAL A 62 23.72 2.43 31.36
CA VAL A 62 24.01 1.08 30.85
C VAL A 62 23.86 0.01 31.94
N ASP A 63 24.01 0.39 33.21
CA ASP A 63 24.05 -0.54 34.34
C ASP A 63 22.67 -1.11 34.71
N ALA A 64 21.57 -0.39 34.45
CA ALA A 64 20.22 -0.86 34.77
C ALA A 64 19.72 -1.96 33.80
N VAL A 65 20.22 -1.96 32.56
CA VAL A 65 19.80 -2.91 31.52
C VAL A 65 20.51 -4.25 31.70
N GLU A 66 21.80 -4.27 32.07
CA GLU A 66 22.51 -5.52 32.39
C GLU A 66 21.92 -6.21 33.63
N GLN A 67 21.50 -5.45 34.65
CA GLN A 67 20.90 -6.01 35.85
C GLN A 67 19.50 -6.61 35.61
N TYR A 68 18.75 -6.03 34.66
CA TYR A 68 17.45 -6.57 34.23
C TYR A 68 17.59 -7.85 33.37
N LEU A 69 18.56 -7.86 32.44
CA LEU A 69 18.79 -8.98 31.51
C LEU A 69 19.53 -10.16 32.15
N GLY A 70 20.31 -9.94 33.21
CA GLY A 70 21.03 -11.01 33.92
C GLY A 70 20.12 -12.11 34.53
N SER A 71 18.84 -11.81 34.73
CA SER A 71 17.84 -12.78 35.23
C SER A 71 17.29 -13.73 34.16
N TRP A 72 17.53 -13.45 32.87
CA TRP A 72 16.97 -14.21 31.75
C TRP A 72 17.91 -15.29 31.18
N VAL A 73 19.09 -15.50 31.79
CA VAL A 73 20.06 -16.49 31.32
C VAL A 73 20.19 -17.62 32.35
N SER A 74 19.30 -18.62 32.26
CA SER A 74 19.60 -20.06 32.44
C SER A 74 18.32 -20.90 32.35
N PRO A 75 18.21 -21.86 31.41
CA PRO A 75 17.19 -22.89 31.47
C PRO A 75 17.72 -24.10 32.27
N GLN A 76 17.06 -24.46 33.38
CA GLN A 76 17.21 -25.77 34.01
C GLN A 76 15.86 -26.50 34.17
N CYS A 77 15.74 -27.58 33.39
CA CYS A 77 14.93 -28.80 33.58
C CYS A 77 13.39 -28.77 33.41
N PRO A 78 12.79 -29.92 33.01
CA PRO A 78 11.51 -30.00 32.32
C PRO A 78 10.34 -30.19 33.27
N VAL A 79 9.23 -29.50 33.01
CA VAL A 79 7.97 -29.73 33.72
C VAL A 79 7.08 -30.63 32.87
N THR A 80 6.77 -31.82 33.38
CA THR A 80 5.82 -32.77 32.78
C THR A 80 4.38 -32.44 33.16
N TYR A 81 3.46 -32.88 32.30
CA TYR A 81 2.01 -32.59 32.25
C TYR A 81 1.22 -32.78 33.57
N HIS A 82 1.78 -33.45 34.58
CA HIS A 82 1.09 -33.74 35.85
C HIS A 82 1.08 -32.56 36.85
N GLY A 83 2.00 -31.59 36.71
CA GLY A 83 2.10 -30.45 37.64
C GLY A 83 1.07 -29.33 37.44
N MET A 84 0.38 -29.28 36.30
CA MET A 84 -0.55 -28.18 35.98
C MET A 84 -1.99 -28.41 36.51
N VAL A 85 -2.33 -29.60 37.01
CA VAL A 85 -3.75 -29.97 37.24
C VAL A 85 -4.21 -29.89 38.71
N THR A 86 -3.36 -29.52 39.67
CA THR A 86 -3.81 -29.39 41.08
C THR A 86 -3.64 -27.98 41.63
N SER A 87 -4.69 -27.16 41.59
CA SER A 87 -4.78 -25.92 42.36
C SER A 87 -5.39 -26.16 43.75
N SER A 88 -4.70 -25.75 44.80
CA SER A 88 -5.27 -25.66 46.16
C SER A 88 -6.04 -24.35 46.36
N ILE A 89 -7.17 -24.42 47.09
CA ILE A 89 -8.10 -23.30 47.31
C ILE A 89 -7.84 -22.69 48.70
N GLY A 90 -7.59 -21.37 48.77
CA GLY A 90 -7.57 -20.58 50.01
C GLY A 90 -8.75 -19.61 50.10
N ARG A 91 -9.40 -19.51 51.28
CA ARG A 91 -10.55 -18.59 51.53
C ARG A 91 -10.09 -17.28 52.20
N PRO A 92 -10.58 -16.09 51.79
CA PRO A 92 -10.28 -14.81 52.45
C PRO A 92 -11.12 -14.57 53.73
N SER A 93 -10.64 -13.71 54.63
CA SER A 93 -11.22 -13.47 55.97
C SER A 93 -12.41 -12.49 55.97
N GLY A 94 -13.37 -12.71 56.89
CA GLY A 94 -14.69 -12.05 56.90
C GLY A 94 -14.69 -10.53 57.10
N TRP A 95 -13.62 -9.95 57.66
CA TRP A 95 -13.53 -8.51 57.89
C TRP A 95 -13.32 -7.69 56.60
N ALA A 96 -12.67 -8.28 55.58
CA ALA A 96 -12.47 -7.63 54.29
C ALA A 96 -13.79 -7.48 53.50
N LEU A 97 -14.79 -8.33 53.78
CA LEU A 97 -16.09 -8.30 53.13
C LEU A 97 -16.96 -7.15 53.67
N ILE A 98 -16.90 -6.91 54.98
CA ILE A 98 -17.71 -5.87 55.66
C ILE A 98 -17.23 -4.47 55.24
N GLY A 99 -15.91 -4.26 55.14
CA GLY A 99 -15.34 -2.98 54.72
C GLY A 99 -15.74 -2.57 53.29
N LYS A 100 -15.82 -3.52 52.35
CA LYS A 100 -16.20 -3.25 50.96
C LYS A 100 -17.69 -2.92 50.79
N ALA A 101 -18.56 -3.52 51.60
CA ALA A 101 -19.99 -3.22 51.56
C ALA A 101 -20.29 -1.79 52.08
N ALA A 102 -19.59 -1.36 53.14
CA ALA A 102 -19.77 -0.03 53.72
C ALA A 102 -19.36 1.10 52.75
N THR A 103 -18.25 0.94 52.02
CA THR A 103 -17.76 1.96 51.08
C THR A 103 -18.65 2.11 49.85
N MET A 104 -19.21 1.02 49.32
CA MET A 104 -20.14 1.08 48.18
C MET A 104 -21.44 1.81 48.56
N THR A 105 -21.92 1.63 49.78
CA THR A 105 -23.18 2.25 50.24
C THR A 105 -23.02 3.76 50.40
N ALA A 106 -21.88 4.22 50.92
CA ALA A 106 -21.56 5.65 51.04
C ALA A 106 -21.48 6.36 49.68
N ALA A 107 -20.90 5.69 48.66
CA ALA A 107 -20.79 6.24 47.31
C ALA A 107 -22.16 6.43 46.63
N MET A 108 -23.09 5.47 46.80
CA MET A 108 -24.45 5.61 46.28
C MET A 108 -25.22 6.76 46.93
N ILE A 109 -25.08 6.96 48.23
CA ILE A 109 -25.74 8.06 48.95
C ILE A 109 -25.23 9.42 48.43
N GLY A 110 -23.92 9.55 48.18
CA GLY A 110 -23.33 10.77 47.61
C GLY A 110 -23.90 11.14 46.23
N ILE A 111 -24.08 10.15 45.35
CA ILE A 111 -24.63 10.36 44.00
C ILE A 111 -26.09 10.82 44.06
N VAL A 112 -26.89 10.24 44.95
CA VAL A 112 -28.32 10.62 45.11
C VAL A 112 -28.46 12.04 45.66
N LEU A 113 -27.59 12.45 46.59
CA LEU A 113 -27.60 13.81 47.13
C LEU A 113 -27.20 14.85 46.08
N LEU A 114 -26.24 14.53 45.21
CA LEU A 114 -25.82 15.40 44.10
C LEU A 114 -26.94 15.59 43.08
N ALA A 115 -27.65 14.53 42.70
CA ALA A 115 -28.80 14.60 41.80
C ALA A 115 -29.93 15.48 42.38
N ARG A 116 -30.17 15.39 43.69
CA ARG A 116 -31.16 16.23 44.40
C ARG A 116 -30.76 17.70 44.47
N ALA A 117 -29.46 18.01 44.57
CA ALA A 117 -28.96 19.38 44.56
C ALA A 117 -29.12 20.05 43.18
N ILE A 118 -28.91 19.30 42.10
CA ILE A 118 -29.08 19.79 40.72
C ILE A 118 -30.56 20.05 40.43
N ALA A 119 -31.46 19.14 40.82
CA ALA A 119 -32.90 19.32 40.63
C ALA A 119 -33.47 20.54 41.38
N ARG A 120 -32.91 20.87 42.56
CA ARG A 120 -33.30 22.08 43.33
C ARG A 120 -32.73 23.39 42.79
N ARG A 121 -31.67 23.36 41.97
CA ARG A 121 -31.02 24.58 41.46
C ARG A 121 -31.60 25.05 40.12
N PHE A 122 -32.31 24.18 39.40
CA PHE A 122 -32.86 24.46 38.07
C PHE A 122 -34.39 24.35 37.98
N GLY A 123 -35.07 24.10 39.10
CA GLY A 123 -36.53 24.15 39.18
C GLY A 123 -36.97 25.39 39.93
N ASP A 124 -37.07 26.52 39.22
CA ASP A 124 -38.00 27.64 39.43
C ASP A 124 -37.44 28.95 38.83
N ALA A 125 -37.93 29.32 37.65
CA ALA A 125 -38.13 30.72 37.21
C ALA A 125 -38.76 30.75 35.80
N ASN A 126 -40.05 31.05 35.74
CA ASN A 126 -40.69 31.67 34.58
C ASN A 126 -40.25 33.12 34.49
N ASP A 127 -39.92 33.61 33.29
CA ASP A 127 -40.27 34.97 32.87
C ASP A 127 -40.18 35.14 31.34
N THR A 128 -41.13 35.92 30.82
CA THR A 128 -41.52 36.12 29.42
C THR A 128 -41.04 37.48 28.85
N ILE A 129 -41.18 37.63 27.52
CA ILE A 129 -41.24 38.89 26.71
C ILE A 129 -39.84 39.54 26.41
N THR A 130 -39.46 40.14 25.27
CA THR A 130 -40.14 40.81 24.12
C THR A 130 -39.21 41.01 22.92
N PHE A 131 -39.79 41.16 21.72
CA PHE A 131 -39.13 41.62 20.47
C PHE A 131 -39.02 43.16 20.41
N MET A 132 -37.94 43.68 19.78
CA MET A 132 -37.98 44.92 18.98
C MET A 132 -37.05 44.80 17.76
N SER A 133 -37.56 45.32 16.65
CA SER A 133 -36.96 45.44 15.32
C SER A 133 -36.33 46.81 15.12
N GLU A 134 -35.21 46.90 14.39
CA GLU A 134 -34.90 48.08 13.56
C GLU A 134 -34.20 47.62 12.29
N GLY A 135 -34.86 47.85 11.16
CA GLY A 135 -34.29 47.68 9.83
C GLY A 135 -33.87 49.01 9.23
N SER A 136 -32.99 48.97 8.25
CA SER A 136 -33.02 49.77 7.01
C SER A 136 -31.69 49.52 6.27
N GLY A 137 -31.62 49.33 4.97
CA GLY A 137 -32.65 49.29 3.95
C GLY A 137 -32.06 48.70 2.67
N GLU A 138 -32.92 48.03 1.92
CA GLU A 138 -32.81 47.96 0.46
C GLU A 138 -33.51 49.22 -0.11
N PRO A 139 -33.23 49.70 -1.35
CA PRO A 139 -33.46 48.85 -2.54
C PRO A 139 -32.69 49.19 -3.83
N ARG A 140 -32.50 48.19 -4.70
CA ARG A 140 -33.06 48.09 -6.09
C ARG A 140 -32.22 47.24 -7.04
N ARG A 141 -32.84 46.15 -7.54
CA ARG A 141 -32.99 45.68 -8.96
C ARG A 141 -31.76 45.91 -9.90
N LYS A 142 -31.26 44.96 -10.71
CA LYS A 142 -31.94 43.97 -11.58
C LYS A 142 -30.86 43.17 -12.36
N LYS A 143 -31.04 41.84 -12.48
CA LYS A 143 -30.69 40.91 -13.59
C LYS A 143 -29.41 41.14 -14.42
N LYS A 144 -28.53 40.12 -14.45
CA LYS A 144 -28.29 39.25 -15.64
C LYS A 144 -27.42 38.03 -15.28
N ARG A 145 -27.71 36.92 -15.98
CA ARG A 145 -27.05 35.60 -15.90
C ARG A 145 -25.51 35.71 -15.90
N ALA A 146 -24.86 35.05 -14.94
CA ALA A 146 -23.48 34.60 -15.08
C ALA A 146 -23.47 33.09 -14.84
N LYS A 147 -22.89 32.35 -15.79
CA LYS A 147 -22.68 30.89 -15.73
C LYS A 147 -22.07 30.50 -14.39
N ASP A 148 -22.54 29.39 -13.82
CA ASP A 148 -21.87 28.67 -12.74
C ASP A 148 -20.41 28.42 -13.12
N LYS A 149 -19.49 29.22 -12.59
CA LYS A 149 -18.09 28.81 -12.49
C LYS A 149 -18.03 27.83 -11.34
N ARG A 150 -18.03 26.54 -11.67
CA ARG A 150 -17.56 25.50 -10.74
C ARG A 150 -16.17 25.92 -10.28
N TYR A 151 -16.02 26.24 -9.00
CA TYR A 151 -14.72 26.51 -8.41
C TYR A 151 -13.92 25.21 -8.44
N HIS A 152 -12.93 25.13 -9.33
CA HIS A 152 -11.91 24.10 -9.28
C HIS A 152 -10.93 24.55 -8.19
N TRP A 153 -11.04 23.93 -7.02
CA TRP A 153 -10.00 24.05 -6.00
C TRP A 153 -8.90 23.10 -6.40
N ASP A 154 -7.79 23.65 -6.90
CA ASP A 154 -6.56 22.90 -7.12
C ASP A 154 -5.65 23.11 -5.91
N THR A 155 -4.89 22.08 -5.54
CA THR A 155 -3.90 22.16 -4.47
C THR A 155 -2.73 23.00 -4.97
N SER A 156 -2.78 24.31 -4.73
CA SER A 156 -1.61 25.16 -4.91
C SER A 156 -0.52 24.65 -3.96
N ASP A 157 0.59 24.17 -4.51
CA ASP A 157 1.82 23.89 -3.78
C ASP A 157 2.25 25.17 -3.03
N ALA A 158 1.76 25.34 -1.81
CA ALA A 158 2.10 26.44 -0.93
C ALA A 158 3.49 26.22 -0.34
N ARG A 159 4.52 26.20 -1.21
CA ARG A 159 5.92 26.34 -0.82
C ARG A 159 6.34 27.76 -1.16
N ALA A 160 6.91 28.45 -0.17
CA ALA A 160 7.27 29.87 -0.25
C ALA A 160 7.97 30.24 -1.57
N GLU A 161 7.41 31.23 -2.27
CA GLU A 161 7.96 31.76 -3.51
C GLU A 161 9.23 32.57 -3.21
N GLY A 162 10.40 31.98 -3.45
CA GLY A 162 11.68 32.67 -3.32
C GLY A 162 12.00 33.55 -4.54
N PRO A 163 12.88 34.58 -4.41
CA PRO A 163 13.49 35.20 -5.58
C PRO A 163 14.23 34.13 -6.40
N PHE A 164 14.14 34.18 -7.73
CA PHE A 164 14.88 33.22 -8.56
C PHE A 164 16.37 33.61 -8.56
N THR A 165 17.23 32.63 -8.36
CA THR A 165 18.68 32.81 -8.35
C THR A 165 19.25 31.95 -9.48
N GLN A 166 19.96 32.55 -10.42
CA GLN A 166 20.68 31.79 -11.45
C GLN A 166 21.80 30.96 -10.83
N ALA A 167 22.04 29.79 -11.40
CA ALA A 167 23.07 28.86 -10.96
C ALA A 167 24.00 28.50 -12.11
N GLU A 168 25.17 27.93 -11.81
CA GLU A 168 26.08 27.42 -12.83
C GLU A 168 26.52 26.00 -12.51
N LEU A 169 26.65 25.20 -13.55
CA LEU A 169 27.28 23.87 -13.49
C LEU A 169 28.67 23.96 -14.08
N VAL A 170 29.67 23.50 -13.33
CA VAL A 170 31.06 23.38 -13.77
C VAL A 170 31.38 21.91 -13.93
N PHE A 171 31.67 21.53 -15.18
CA PHE A 171 32.08 20.17 -15.54
C PHE A 171 33.55 19.94 -15.18
N PRO A 172 33.94 18.69 -14.89
CA PRO A 172 35.32 18.38 -14.53
C PRO A 172 36.29 18.61 -15.72
N HIS A 173 37.59 18.77 -15.40
CA HIS A 173 38.61 19.15 -16.38
C HIS A 173 38.80 18.14 -17.53
N ASP A 174 38.58 16.85 -17.26
CA ASP A 174 38.59 15.77 -18.24
C ASP A 174 37.41 15.86 -19.25
N MET A 175 36.38 16.64 -18.92
CA MET A 175 35.27 17.00 -19.82
C MET A 175 35.38 18.44 -20.36
N GLY A 176 36.60 18.98 -20.40
CA GLY A 176 36.89 20.31 -20.95
C GLY A 176 36.64 21.47 -19.99
N GLY A 177 36.30 21.22 -18.72
CA GLY A 177 36.14 22.27 -17.71
C GLY A 177 35.04 23.29 -18.00
N ARG A 178 34.05 22.92 -18.83
CA ARG A 178 33.00 23.82 -19.30
C ARG A 178 32.13 24.31 -18.15
N ARG A 179 31.75 25.59 -18.19
CA ARG A 179 30.86 26.25 -17.24
C ARG A 179 29.58 26.63 -17.96
N ILE A 180 28.44 26.19 -17.43
CA ILE A 180 27.13 26.33 -18.08
C ILE A 180 26.17 27.01 -17.11
N THR A 181 25.55 28.11 -17.55
CA THR A 181 24.49 28.79 -16.80
C THR A 181 23.21 27.96 -16.85
N VAL A 182 22.58 27.77 -15.70
CA VAL A 182 21.35 26.99 -15.56
C VAL A 182 20.31 27.75 -14.75
N LEU A 183 19.04 27.55 -15.08
CA LEU A 183 17.89 28.05 -14.36
C LEU A 183 17.38 26.98 -13.38
N PRO A 184 17.50 27.18 -12.06
CA PRO A 184 16.87 26.29 -11.08
C PRO A 184 15.34 26.39 -11.16
N LEU A 185 14.66 25.25 -11.33
CA LEU A 185 13.21 25.20 -11.54
C LEU A 185 12.42 24.93 -10.25
N LYS A 186 12.61 23.75 -9.67
CA LYS A 186 11.98 23.29 -8.41
C LYS A 186 12.76 22.09 -7.92
N GLU A 187 12.80 21.89 -6.59
CA GLU A 187 13.50 20.76 -5.96
C GLU A 187 14.99 20.70 -6.34
N ARG A 188 15.41 19.79 -7.22
CA ARG A 188 16.80 19.71 -7.72
C ARG A 188 16.87 19.69 -9.24
N PHE A 189 15.80 20.15 -9.89
CA PHE A 189 15.75 20.28 -11.34
C PHE A 189 16.32 21.62 -11.78
N VAL A 190 17.17 21.58 -12.79
CA VAL A 190 17.69 22.76 -13.48
C VAL A 190 17.39 22.65 -14.98
N CYS A 191 17.14 23.79 -15.61
CA CYS A 191 16.92 23.88 -17.06
C CYS A 191 18.01 24.73 -17.71
N THR A 192 18.44 24.35 -18.91
CA THR A 192 19.40 25.11 -19.73
C THR A 192 19.25 24.74 -21.20
N TYR A 193 20.16 25.20 -22.04
CA TYR A 193 20.21 24.93 -23.47
C TYR A 193 20.87 23.59 -23.78
N TYR A 194 20.34 22.84 -24.74
CA TYR A 194 20.77 21.47 -25.04
C TYR A 194 22.18 21.43 -25.64
N HIS A 195 22.53 22.40 -26.50
CA HIS A 195 23.83 22.44 -27.15
C HIS A 195 25.00 22.61 -26.17
N ALA A 196 24.75 23.03 -24.93
CA ALA A 196 25.74 23.04 -23.86
C ALA A 196 26.33 21.65 -23.58
N LEU A 197 25.54 20.59 -23.83
CA LEU A 197 25.90 19.21 -23.58
C LEU A 197 26.50 18.50 -24.80
N LEU A 198 26.55 19.15 -25.97
CA LEU A 198 27.14 18.59 -27.18
C LEU A 198 28.67 18.54 -27.03
N GLY A 199 29.27 17.43 -27.46
CA GLY A 199 30.72 17.19 -27.33
C GLY A 199 31.21 16.78 -25.95
N LEU A 200 30.33 16.67 -24.94
CA LEU A 200 30.71 16.09 -23.64
C LEU A 200 30.88 14.57 -23.74
N SER A 201 32.02 14.05 -23.27
CA SER A 201 32.32 12.61 -23.28
C SER A 201 31.47 11.84 -22.26
N ARG A 202 30.60 10.94 -22.72
CA ARG A 202 29.65 10.16 -21.88
C ARG A 202 30.16 8.74 -21.61
N THR A 203 31.35 8.62 -21.02
CA THR A 203 31.99 7.31 -20.76
C THR A 203 31.40 6.56 -19.55
N LYS A 204 30.71 7.26 -18.66
CA LYS A 204 30.12 6.71 -17.42
C LYS A 204 28.63 7.07 -17.36
N PRO A 205 27.79 6.25 -16.71
CA PRO A 205 26.35 6.50 -16.57
C PRO A 205 26.03 7.74 -15.72
N THR A 206 26.96 8.15 -14.87
CA THR A 206 26.89 9.33 -14.01
C THR A 206 28.12 10.21 -14.20
N VAL A 207 27.94 11.54 -14.14
CA VAL A 207 29.04 12.51 -14.06
C VAL A 207 28.90 13.36 -12.80
N SER A 208 30.01 13.55 -12.09
CA SER A 208 30.08 14.48 -10.96
C SER A 208 30.46 15.87 -11.47
N VAL A 209 29.64 16.87 -11.14
CA VAL A 209 29.81 18.27 -11.52
C VAL A 209 29.81 19.16 -10.26
N GLN A 210 30.29 20.39 -10.38
CA GLN A 210 30.20 21.39 -9.31
C GLN A 210 29.06 22.37 -9.62
N LEU A 211 28.08 22.45 -8.73
CA LEU A 211 26.99 23.42 -8.76
C LEU A 211 27.38 24.67 -7.96
N LEU A 212 27.39 25.82 -8.61
CA LEU A 212 27.51 27.15 -8.00
C LEU A 212 26.09 27.70 -7.82
N TYR A 213 25.62 27.76 -6.57
CA TYR A 213 24.26 28.23 -6.26
C TYR A 213 24.26 29.12 -5.02
N SER A 214 23.65 30.31 -5.12
CA SER A 214 23.55 31.29 -4.03
C SER A 214 24.89 31.61 -3.35
N GLY A 215 25.96 31.75 -4.14
CA GLY A 215 27.32 32.04 -3.66
C GLY A 215 28.05 30.87 -2.99
N ARG A 216 27.45 29.66 -2.97
CA ARG A 216 28.07 28.44 -2.41
C ARG A 216 28.36 27.42 -3.51
N ARG A 217 29.35 26.57 -3.25
CA ARG A 217 29.71 25.45 -4.13
C ARG A 217 29.17 24.14 -3.57
N TYR A 218 28.53 23.35 -4.41
CA TYR A 218 27.98 22.04 -4.09
C TYR A 218 28.49 21.01 -5.09
N THR A 219 28.87 19.83 -4.64
CA THR A 219 29.09 18.70 -5.55
C THR A 219 27.73 18.14 -5.96
N ALA A 220 27.49 17.94 -7.25
CA ALA A 220 26.25 17.36 -7.79
C ALA A 220 26.58 16.19 -8.71
N ASN A 221 25.71 15.18 -8.78
CA ASN A 221 25.81 14.14 -9.79
C ASN A 221 24.70 14.28 -10.81
N ILE A 222 25.03 14.14 -12.08
CA ILE A 222 24.08 14.04 -13.18
C ILE A 222 24.04 12.58 -13.63
N VAL A 223 22.85 11.98 -13.60
CA VAL A 223 22.59 10.65 -14.18
C VAL A 223 22.10 10.85 -15.61
N TRP A 224 22.85 10.40 -16.62
CA TRP A 224 22.50 10.68 -18.02
C TRP A 224 21.14 10.10 -18.43
N ALA A 225 20.72 8.98 -17.84
CA ALA A 225 19.42 8.37 -18.10
C ALA A 225 18.22 9.23 -17.66
N ASN A 226 18.43 10.18 -16.73
CA ASN A 226 17.38 11.05 -16.19
C ASN A 226 17.36 12.42 -16.87
N VAL A 227 18.29 12.70 -17.80
CA VAL A 227 18.35 13.97 -18.54
C VAL A 227 17.27 13.96 -19.62
N ARG A 228 16.38 14.97 -19.58
CA ARG A 228 15.32 15.17 -20.57
C ARG A 228 15.72 16.29 -21.51
N ALA A 229 15.91 15.98 -22.79
CA ALA A 229 16.32 16.94 -23.80
C ALA A 229 15.23 17.08 -24.87
N ASP A 230 14.85 18.32 -25.14
CA ASP A 230 14.14 18.73 -26.34
C ASP A 230 15.18 19.23 -27.34
N ARG A 231 15.41 18.42 -28.38
CA ARG A 231 16.45 18.70 -29.39
C ARG A 231 15.99 19.72 -30.42
N GLU A 232 14.68 19.88 -30.60
CA GLU A 232 14.10 20.78 -31.61
C GLU A 232 14.15 22.21 -31.09
N ASN A 233 13.84 22.39 -29.79
CA ASN A 233 13.89 23.71 -29.14
C ASN A 233 15.19 24.00 -28.40
N ASP A 234 16.22 23.16 -28.56
CA ASP A 234 17.52 23.33 -27.88
C ASP A 234 17.40 23.49 -26.36
N LEU A 235 16.53 22.71 -25.71
CA LEU A 235 16.28 22.76 -24.28
C LEU A 235 16.66 21.46 -23.60
N VAL A 236 17.15 21.56 -22.36
CA VAL A 236 17.43 20.39 -21.53
C VAL A 236 17.08 20.64 -20.08
N VAL A 237 16.44 19.65 -19.46
CA VAL A 237 16.14 19.60 -18.03
C VAL A 237 16.96 18.48 -17.38
N ILE A 238 17.64 18.82 -16.29
CA ILE A 238 18.60 17.97 -15.60
C ILE A 238 18.20 17.86 -14.13
N GLU A 239 18.05 16.65 -13.62
CA GLU A 239 17.91 16.37 -12.19
C GLU A 239 19.30 16.23 -11.55
N LEU A 240 19.58 17.04 -10.52
CA LEU A 240 20.85 17.00 -9.78
C LEU A 240 20.74 16.10 -8.54
N GLU A 241 21.56 15.05 -8.50
CA GLU A 241 21.60 14.10 -7.40
C GLU A 241 22.75 14.41 -6.43
N ASN A 242 22.44 15.05 -5.30
CA ASN A 242 23.25 14.98 -4.08
C ASN A 242 22.42 15.47 -2.88
N PRO A 243 22.30 14.71 -1.78
CA PRO A 243 21.56 15.12 -0.58
C PRO A 243 22.03 16.45 0.04
N GLN A 244 23.27 16.88 -0.21
CA GLN A 244 23.83 18.14 0.28
C GLN A 244 23.35 19.38 -0.49
N ILE A 245 22.75 19.21 -1.67
CA ILE A 245 22.18 20.33 -2.44
C ILE A 245 20.83 20.71 -1.80
N PRO A 246 20.65 21.99 -1.41
CA PRO A 246 19.37 22.47 -0.90
C PRO A 246 18.30 22.35 -1.98
N GLN A 247 17.05 22.14 -1.58
CA GLN A 247 15.94 22.21 -2.55
C GLN A 247 15.80 23.65 -3.07
N PHE A 248 15.73 23.81 -4.38
CA PHE A 248 15.49 25.07 -5.05
C PHE A 248 14.07 25.57 -4.75
N PRO A 249 13.88 26.88 -4.47
CA PRO A 249 12.57 27.50 -4.48
C PRO A 249 11.88 27.25 -5.83
N SER A 250 10.58 26.99 -5.81
CA SER A 250 9.82 26.75 -7.03
C SER A 250 9.67 28.05 -7.83
N VAL A 251 10.13 28.05 -9.08
CA VAL A 251 9.90 29.15 -10.05
C VAL A 251 8.89 28.76 -11.13
N VAL A 252 8.27 27.58 -11.04
CA VAL A 252 7.31 27.05 -12.02
C VAL A 252 6.12 28.00 -12.22
N ASN A 253 5.60 28.58 -11.14
CA ASN A 253 4.53 29.59 -11.22
C ASN A 253 4.99 30.93 -11.81
N LYS A 254 6.30 31.17 -11.87
CA LYS A 254 6.89 32.35 -12.53
C LYS A 254 7.09 32.11 -14.02
N LEU A 255 6.95 30.90 -14.54
CA LEU A 255 6.90 30.68 -15.98
C LEU A 255 5.58 31.20 -16.55
N VAL A 256 5.65 31.76 -17.76
CA VAL A 256 4.49 32.07 -18.58
C VAL A 256 3.76 30.77 -18.97
N SER A 257 2.43 30.77 -19.06
CA SER A 257 1.70 29.61 -19.60
C SER A 257 1.69 29.67 -21.14
N GLU A 258 1.46 28.53 -21.78
CA GLU A 258 1.27 28.44 -23.24
C GLU A 258 0.14 29.37 -23.72
N ASP A 259 -1.04 29.30 -23.10
CA ASP A 259 -2.19 30.16 -23.42
C ASP A 259 -1.86 31.66 -23.31
N ASP A 260 -1.12 32.05 -22.28
CA ASP A 260 -0.72 33.44 -22.08
C ASP A 260 0.30 33.86 -23.15
N PHE A 261 1.20 32.97 -23.55
CA PHE A 261 2.24 33.25 -24.53
C PHE A 261 1.73 33.32 -25.98
N GLU A 262 0.62 32.63 -26.31
CA GLU A 262 0.00 32.73 -27.63
C GLU A 262 -0.40 34.17 -27.96
N LEU A 263 -0.96 34.88 -26.99
CA LEU A 263 -1.47 36.25 -27.12
C LEU A 263 -0.37 37.32 -27.14
N ILE A 264 0.88 36.93 -26.91
CA ILE A 264 2.02 37.82 -26.81
C ILE A 264 2.70 37.95 -28.17
N THR A 265 2.86 39.18 -28.65
CA THR A 265 3.65 39.52 -29.85
C THR A 265 4.98 40.17 -29.49
N GLU A 266 4.98 41.08 -28.53
CA GLU A 266 6.17 41.76 -28.01
C GLU A 266 6.06 42.00 -26.50
N LEU A 267 7.19 41.97 -25.79
CA LEU A 267 7.26 42.19 -24.36
C LEU A 267 8.49 43.00 -23.96
N PRO A 268 8.36 43.97 -23.05
CA PRO A 268 9.49 44.57 -22.36
C PRO A 268 10.07 43.57 -21.34
N VAL A 269 11.32 43.18 -21.56
CA VAL A 269 12.02 42.15 -20.78
C VAL A 269 13.34 42.66 -20.19
N MET A 270 13.76 42.01 -19.13
CA MET A 270 15.11 42.05 -18.59
C MET A 270 15.80 40.73 -18.93
N VAL A 271 16.95 40.79 -19.58
CA VAL A 271 17.85 39.66 -19.76
C VAL A 271 18.84 39.67 -18.59
N SER A 272 18.80 38.63 -17.77
CA SER A 272 19.68 38.50 -16.59
C SER A 272 20.97 37.79 -16.99
N LEU A 273 21.97 38.53 -17.49
CA LEU A 273 23.25 37.94 -17.90
C LEU A 273 24.11 37.61 -16.69
N LEU A 274 24.77 36.45 -16.67
CA LEU A 274 25.64 36.05 -15.58
C LEU A 274 27.11 36.22 -15.96
N ARG A 275 27.77 37.25 -15.44
CA ARG A 275 29.18 37.55 -15.73
C ARG A 275 29.99 37.57 -14.45
N SER A 276 31.02 36.72 -14.38
CA SER A 276 31.91 36.60 -13.21
C SER A 276 31.18 36.38 -11.87
N GLY A 277 30.05 35.67 -11.90
CA GLY A 277 29.23 35.38 -10.71
C GLY A 277 28.32 36.52 -10.24
N SER A 278 28.23 37.62 -11.01
CA SER A 278 27.29 38.73 -10.78
C SER A 278 26.27 38.81 -11.91
N VAL A 279 25.02 39.13 -11.57
CA VAL A 279 23.95 39.33 -12.54
C VAL A 279 24.05 40.74 -13.13
N VAL A 280 24.18 40.83 -14.45
CA VAL A 280 24.19 42.06 -15.24
C VAL A 280 22.86 42.14 -15.99
N PRO A 281 21.90 42.97 -15.54
CA PRO A 281 20.60 43.08 -16.19
C PRO A 281 20.68 43.96 -17.44
N ILE A 282 20.17 43.48 -18.57
CA ILE A 282 19.95 44.27 -19.79
C ILE A 282 18.44 44.46 -19.98
N MET A 283 18.00 45.70 -20.06
CA MET A 283 16.60 46.06 -20.33
C MET A 283 16.40 46.22 -21.83
N THR A 284 15.45 45.48 -22.41
CA THR A 284 15.19 45.50 -23.85
C THR A 284 13.75 45.08 -24.15
N THR A 285 13.35 45.11 -25.42
CA THR A 285 12.04 44.59 -25.86
C THR A 285 12.28 43.33 -26.67
N ALA A 286 11.66 42.23 -26.24
CA ALA A 286 11.67 40.96 -26.94
C ALA A 286 10.45 40.85 -27.86
N VAL A 287 10.70 40.51 -29.11
CA VAL A 287 9.69 40.30 -30.14
C VAL A 287 9.63 38.80 -30.42
N LYS A 288 8.41 38.26 -30.44
CA LYS A 288 8.13 36.88 -30.83
C LYS A 288 8.41 36.72 -32.33
N ALA A 289 9.22 35.75 -32.68
CA ALA A 289 9.58 35.42 -34.05
C ALA A 289 9.50 33.91 -34.26
N GLU A 290 9.06 33.50 -35.44
CA GLU A 290 8.95 32.09 -35.81
C GLU A 290 10.09 31.69 -36.76
N ASN A 291 10.42 30.40 -36.77
CA ASN A 291 11.36 29.78 -37.71
C ASN A 291 12.73 30.49 -37.77
N ARG A 292 13.36 30.67 -36.61
CA ARG A 292 14.68 31.33 -36.52
C ARG A 292 15.77 30.30 -36.31
N SER A 293 16.83 30.40 -37.12
CA SER A 293 17.95 29.48 -37.06
C SER A 293 19.25 30.15 -36.63
N TYR A 294 20.11 29.35 -36.00
CA TYR A 294 21.48 29.70 -35.61
C TYR A 294 22.39 28.47 -35.76
N VAL A 295 23.70 28.71 -35.77
CA VAL A 295 24.70 27.67 -35.99
C VAL A 295 25.41 27.36 -34.68
N VAL A 296 25.51 26.07 -34.36
CA VAL A 296 26.25 25.52 -33.22
C VAL A 296 27.15 24.38 -33.74
N ASP A 297 28.46 24.47 -33.55
CA ASP A 297 29.44 23.42 -33.88
C ASP A 297 29.17 22.76 -35.26
N ASP A 298 29.06 23.58 -36.31
CA ASP A 298 28.76 23.19 -37.71
C ASP A 298 27.36 22.58 -37.98
N SER A 299 26.47 22.57 -36.99
CA SER A 299 25.07 22.14 -37.11
C SER A 299 24.11 23.33 -37.03
N MET A 300 23.08 23.35 -37.89
CA MET A 300 22.03 24.38 -37.86
C MET A 300 20.90 23.94 -36.92
N VAL A 301 20.60 24.76 -35.91
CA VAL A 301 19.42 24.61 -35.04
C VAL A 301 18.37 25.60 -35.52
N THR A 302 17.13 25.14 -35.73
CA THR A 302 16.00 26.00 -36.10
C THR A 302 14.96 25.93 -35.00
N LEU A 303 14.69 27.07 -34.37
CA LEU A 303 13.64 27.21 -33.38
C LEU A 303 12.33 27.56 -34.10
N ASP A 304 11.30 26.75 -33.88
CA ASP A 304 9.94 27.03 -34.34
C ASP A 304 9.47 28.37 -33.79
N LEU A 305 9.79 28.64 -32.53
CA LEU A 305 9.44 29.86 -31.82
C LEU A 305 10.60 30.42 -31.00
N ALA A 306 10.93 31.68 -31.23
CA ALA A 306 12.03 32.38 -30.59
C ALA A 306 11.62 33.78 -30.14
N LEU A 307 12.31 34.27 -29.11
CA LEU A 307 12.27 35.67 -28.70
C LEU A 307 13.54 36.35 -29.19
N VAL A 308 13.39 37.37 -30.04
CA VAL A 308 14.51 38.17 -30.57
C VAL A 308 14.47 39.55 -29.93
N TYR A 309 15.62 40.03 -29.47
CA TYR A 309 15.74 41.31 -28.76
C TYR A 309 17.07 41.97 -29.04
N GLN A 310 17.15 43.28 -28.89
CA GLN A 310 18.41 44.00 -29.02
C GLN A 310 19.20 43.89 -27.71
N ALA A 311 20.39 43.30 -27.75
CA ALA A 311 21.29 43.18 -26.60
C ALA A 311 22.72 42.82 -27.05
N ASP A 312 23.72 43.42 -26.41
CA ASP A 312 25.13 43.08 -26.61
C ASP A 312 25.51 41.84 -25.78
N THR A 313 25.22 40.67 -26.36
CA THR A 313 25.51 39.36 -25.79
C THR A 313 26.87 38.85 -26.26
N GLN A 314 27.57 38.12 -25.39
CA GLN A 314 28.89 37.55 -25.65
C GLN A 314 28.85 36.02 -25.53
N PRO A 315 29.81 35.29 -26.15
CA PRO A 315 29.96 33.85 -25.92
C PRO A 315 30.03 33.53 -24.43
N GLY A 316 29.15 32.64 -23.96
CA GLY A 316 28.99 32.30 -22.54
C GLY A 316 27.78 32.93 -21.85
N ASP A 317 27.09 33.88 -22.48
CA ASP A 317 25.84 34.45 -21.95
C ASP A 317 24.65 33.48 -22.07
N CYS A 318 24.76 32.38 -22.84
CA CYS A 318 23.71 31.37 -23.01
C CYS A 318 23.27 30.76 -21.67
N GLY A 319 21.98 30.44 -21.53
CA GLY A 319 21.37 30.00 -20.28
C GLY A 319 20.82 31.13 -19.41
N SER A 320 21.03 32.39 -19.82
CA SER A 320 20.48 33.57 -19.14
C SER A 320 18.96 33.67 -19.28
N ALA A 321 18.26 34.01 -18.21
CA ALA A 321 16.80 34.05 -18.17
C ALA A 321 16.25 35.40 -18.64
N LEU A 322 15.16 35.38 -19.40
CA LEU A 322 14.39 36.54 -19.81
C LEU A 322 13.18 36.72 -18.89
N VAL A 323 13.09 37.88 -18.23
CA VAL A 323 12.02 38.19 -17.27
C VAL A 323 11.24 39.42 -17.70
N VAL A 324 9.92 39.34 -17.74
CA VAL A 324 9.06 40.45 -18.11
C VAL A 324 9.09 41.55 -17.05
N ARG A 325 9.18 42.81 -17.48
CA ARG A 325 9.37 43.98 -16.58
C ARG A 325 8.19 44.94 -16.52
N SER A 326 7.32 44.95 -17.52
CA SER A 326 6.08 45.73 -17.49
C SER A 326 4.95 44.99 -18.22
N GLY A 327 3.71 45.35 -17.92
CA GLY A 327 2.51 44.71 -18.46
C GLY A 327 1.86 43.67 -17.52
N PRO A 328 0.87 42.90 -18.00
CA PRO A 328 0.14 41.94 -17.18
C PRO A 328 0.99 40.75 -16.73
N TYR A 329 2.11 40.47 -17.42
CA TYR A 329 2.99 39.34 -17.15
C TYR A 329 4.25 39.72 -16.34
N VAL A 330 4.26 40.87 -15.65
CA VAL A 330 5.43 41.32 -14.86
C VAL A 330 5.95 40.23 -13.92
N GLY A 331 7.27 40.04 -13.94
CA GLY A 331 7.95 39.05 -13.12
C GLY A 331 7.89 37.63 -13.65
N LYS A 332 7.21 37.39 -14.80
CA LYS A 332 7.21 36.09 -15.47
C LYS A 332 8.50 35.87 -16.25
N ILE A 333 9.02 34.65 -16.21
CA ILE A 333 10.12 34.16 -17.03
C ILE A 333 9.50 33.64 -18.33
N VAL A 334 10.00 34.13 -19.46
CA VAL A 334 9.42 33.85 -20.80
C VAL A 334 10.39 33.12 -21.73
N GLY A 335 11.69 33.08 -21.40
CA GLY A 335 12.67 32.44 -22.26
C GLY A 335 14.05 32.30 -21.64
N ILE A 336 14.90 31.52 -22.32
CA ILE A 336 16.31 31.32 -22.02
C ILE A 336 17.14 31.74 -23.23
N HIS A 337 18.14 32.60 -23.04
CA HIS A 337 19.04 33.02 -24.10
C HIS A 337 19.87 31.85 -24.65
N VAL A 338 19.95 31.73 -25.98
CA VAL A 338 20.64 30.62 -26.67
C VAL A 338 21.64 31.08 -27.73
N ALA A 339 21.47 32.26 -28.33
CA ALA A 339 22.36 32.73 -29.39
C ALA A 339 22.38 34.25 -29.49
N GLY A 340 23.49 34.81 -29.97
CA GLY A 340 23.65 36.23 -30.24
C GLY A 340 24.25 36.49 -31.62
N LYS A 341 23.87 37.61 -32.22
CA LYS A 341 24.44 38.14 -33.46
C LYS A 341 25.03 39.52 -33.16
N SER A 342 26.34 39.65 -33.29
CA SER A 342 27.04 40.94 -33.28
C SER A 342 27.23 41.41 -34.72
N ASP A 343 26.75 42.61 -35.04
CA ASP A 343 27.04 43.28 -36.32
C ASP A 343 28.03 44.43 -36.08
N ASP A 344 29.16 44.48 -36.80
CA ASP A 344 30.23 45.49 -36.57
C ASP A 344 29.78 46.94 -36.86
N VAL A 345 28.65 47.12 -37.54
CA VAL A 345 28.13 48.42 -38.01
C VAL A 345 26.67 48.64 -37.55
N GLY A 346 26.03 47.64 -36.92
CA GLY A 346 24.61 47.65 -36.59
C GLY A 346 24.32 47.23 -35.14
N PRO A 347 23.05 47.29 -34.69
CA PRO A 347 22.69 46.88 -33.34
C PRO A 347 22.83 45.36 -33.17
N SER A 348 23.49 44.92 -32.09
CA SER A 348 23.57 43.50 -31.72
C SER A 348 22.22 42.96 -31.29
N HIS A 349 21.93 41.73 -31.68
CA HIS A 349 20.68 41.04 -31.34
C HIS A 349 20.95 39.76 -30.56
N GLY A 350 20.16 39.52 -29.52
CA GLY A 350 20.07 38.24 -28.83
C GLY A 350 18.84 37.47 -29.27
N MET A 351 18.92 36.15 -29.14
CA MET A 351 17.85 35.20 -29.37
C MET A 351 17.69 34.29 -28.16
N ALA A 352 16.45 34.02 -27.79
CA ALA A 352 16.09 33.13 -26.70
C ALA A 352 15.04 32.11 -27.15
N VAL A 353 15.17 30.89 -26.63
CA VAL A 353 14.11 29.89 -26.69
C VAL A 353 13.02 30.25 -25.69
N VAL A 354 11.78 30.01 -26.06
CA VAL A 354 10.62 30.18 -25.19
C VAL A 354 10.55 29.05 -24.17
N ILE A 355 10.27 29.37 -22.91
CA ILE A 355 9.99 28.36 -21.87
C ILE A 355 8.62 28.61 -21.24
N THR A 356 7.76 27.59 -21.29
CA THR A 356 6.40 27.63 -20.72
C THR A 356 6.30 26.79 -19.47
N ARG A 357 5.29 27.09 -18.64
CA ARG A 357 5.02 26.31 -17.43
C ARG A 357 4.73 24.85 -17.78
N GLU A 358 3.88 24.64 -18.77
CA GLU A 358 3.39 23.34 -19.21
C GLU A 358 4.53 22.46 -19.73
N ALA A 359 5.39 23.01 -20.60
CA ALA A 359 6.56 22.30 -21.11
C ALA A 359 7.53 21.90 -19.99
N MET A 360 7.79 22.79 -19.01
CA MET A 360 8.69 22.49 -17.90
C MET A 360 8.09 21.47 -16.92
N LEU A 361 6.78 21.52 -16.66
CA LEU A 361 6.10 20.51 -15.84
C LEU A 361 6.14 19.14 -16.50
N SER A 362 5.88 19.06 -17.82
CA SER A 362 5.98 17.81 -18.58
C SER A 362 7.39 17.24 -18.57
N ALA A 363 8.42 18.08 -18.75
CA ALA A 363 9.82 17.65 -18.71
C ALA A 363 10.29 17.19 -17.31
N MET A 364 9.68 17.72 -16.25
CA MET A 364 9.95 17.35 -14.85
C MET A 364 9.12 16.15 -14.35
N GLU A 365 8.10 15.75 -15.10
CA GLU A 365 7.26 14.62 -14.76
C GLU A 365 8.09 13.33 -14.87
N LYS A 366 8.42 12.74 -13.71
CA LYS A 366 8.98 11.39 -13.69
C LYS A 366 7.90 10.50 -14.27
N GLY A 367 8.15 9.95 -15.46
CA GLY A 367 7.24 9.05 -16.15
C GLY A 367 6.66 8.05 -15.16
N GLN A 368 5.48 8.36 -14.64
CA GLN A 368 4.66 7.40 -13.97
C GLN A 368 4.29 6.44 -15.08
N THR A 369 4.52 5.15 -14.88
CA THR A 369 3.87 4.15 -15.71
C THR A 369 2.39 4.53 -15.68
N PRO A 370 1.80 4.99 -16.81
CA PRO A 370 0.40 5.33 -16.79
C PRO A 370 -0.32 4.04 -16.42
N VAL A 371 -0.91 4.01 -15.23
CA VAL A 371 -1.92 3.02 -14.91
C VAL A 371 -3.11 3.46 -15.76
N PRO A 372 -3.48 2.72 -16.81
CA PRO A 372 -4.54 3.18 -17.69
C PRO A 372 -5.84 3.33 -16.89
N ASP A 373 -6.60 4.37 -17.22
CA ASP A 373 -7.92 4.58 -16.65
C ASP A 373 -8.78 3.32 -16.84
N ASP A 374 -9.55 3.00 -15.81
CA ASP A 374 -10.33 1.78 -15.67
C ASP A 374 -11.42 1.59 -16.76
N THR A 375 -11.60 2.56 -17.64
CA THR A 375 -12.56 2.53 -18.75
C THR A 375 -11.88 1.98 -20.00
N GLY A 376 -11.87 0.66 -20.17
CA GLY A 376 -11.57 0.05 -21.46
C GLY A 376 -10.51 -1.06 -21.50
N PHE A 377 -10.21 -1.72 -20.37
CA PHE A 377 -9.50 -2.99 -20.45
C PHE A 377 -10.45 -4.06 -20.97
N VAL A 378 -10.29 -4.43 -22.24
CA VAL A 378 -10.92 -5.61 -22.82
C VAL A 378 -9.98 -6.78 -22.57
N SER A 379 -10.43 -7.76 -21.78
CA SER A 379 -9.73 -9.03 -21.55
C SER A 379 -9.33 -9.70 -22.87
N GLN A 380 -8.08 -10.18 -22.97
CA GLN A 380 -7.75 -11.20 -23.96
C GLN A 380 -8.47 -12.49 -23.55
N ALA A 381 -9.59 -12.74 -24.23
CA ALA A 381 -10.53 -13.87 -24.11
C ALA A 381 -10.18 -14.91 -23.04
N VAL A 382 -10.74 -14.75 -21.84
CA VAL A 382 -10.97 -15.91 -20.97
C VAL A 382 -11.84 -16.89 -21.73
N GLU A 383 -11.42 -18.15 -21.83
CA GLU A 383 -12.27 -19.22 -22.34
C GLU A 383 -13.46 -19.36 -21.38
N VAL A 384 -14.63 -18.91 -21.80
CA VAL A 384 -15.90 -19.05 -21.09
C VAL A 384 -16.75 -20.06 -21.84
N GLU A 385 -17.04 -21.17 -21.18
CA GLU A 385 -18.02 -22.15 -21.62
C GLU A 385 -19.30 -21.96 -20.81
N VAL A 386 -20.46 -21.95 -21.47
CA VAL A 386 -21.76 -21.94 -20.79
C VAL A 386 -22.20 -23.39 -20.66
N LEU A 387 -22.46 -23.81 -19.44
CA LEU A 387 -22.85 -25.19 -19.10
C LEU A 387 -24.32 -25.44 -19.42
N ASP A 388 -24.65 -26.70 -19.71
CA ASP A 388 -26.03 -27.11 -19.97
C ASP A 388 -26.92 -26.96 -18.73
N SER A 389 -28.21 -26.74 -18.95
CA SER A 389 -29.21 -26.66 -17.89
C SER A 389 -29.18 -27.93 -17.01
N GLY A 390 -29.09 -27.74 -15.70
CA GLY A 390 -28.94 -28.82 -14.72
C GLY A 390 -27.50 -29.13 -14.28
N GLN A 391 -26.48 -28.56 -14.94
CA GLN A 391 -25.08 -28.61 -14.49
C GLN A 391 -24.65 -27.37 -13.72
N GLU A 392 -25.54 -26.37 -13.61
CA GLU A 392 -25.30 -25.11 -12.92
C GLU A 392 -25.23 -25.26 -11.40
N VAL A 393 -24.39 -24.43 -10.78
CA VAL A 393 -24.27 -24.36 -9.32
C VAL A 393 -25.08 -23.18 -8.82
N PHE A 394 -25.79 -23.37 -7.71
CA PHE A 394 -26.54 -22.28 -7.09
C PHE A 394 -25.61 -21.10 -6.74
N LEU A 395 -25.86 -19.95 -7.36
CA LEU A 395 -25.15 -18.70 -7.10
C LEU A 395 -26.05 -17.76 -6.27
N PRO A 396 -25.68 -17.40 -5.03
CA PRO A 396 -26.45 -16.46 -4.24
C PRO A 396 -26.53 -15.08 -4.92
N ARG A 397 -27.75 -14.62 -5.21
CA ARG A 397 -28.03 -13.34 -5.88
C ARG A 397 -28.60 -12.26 -4.94
N GLN A 398 -28.79 -12.57 -3.66
CA GLN A 398 -29.36 -11.65 -2.67
C GLN A 398 -28.41 -11.49 -1.48
N THR A 399 -28.26 -10.24 -1.02
CA THR A 399 -27.41 -9.92 0.14
C THR A 399 -28.09 -10.35 1.44
N LYS A 400 -27.31 -10.87 2.38
CA LYS A 400 -27.73 -11.14 3.75
C LYS A 400 -27.51 -9.92 4.67
N LEU A 401 -26.83 -8.88 4.18
CA LEU A 401 -26.54 -7.67 4.93
C LEU A 401 -27.76 -6.76 4.94
N GLN A 402 -28.08 -6.23 6.13
CA GLN A 402 -29.17 -5.29 6.34
C GLN A 402 -28.69 -4.12 7.19
N PRO A 403 -29.26 -2.91 7.03
CA PRO A 403 -28.95 -1.78 7.90
C PRO A 403 -29.19 -2.13 9.37
N SER A 404 -28.24 -1.79 10.24
CA SER A 404 -28.40 -1.99 11.68
C SER A 404 -29.37 -0.96 12.26
N CYS A 405 -29.82 -1.17 13.50
CA CYS A 405 -30.64 -0.20 14.23
C CYS A 405 -29.92 1.16 14.46
N LEU A 406 -28.60 1.19 14.33
CA LEU A 406 -27.79 2.42 14.44
C LEU A 406 -27.67 3.18 13.13
N ALA A 407 -27.93 2.53 11.99
CA ALA A 407 -27.74 3.14 10.66
C ALA A 407 -28.45 4.50 10.48
N PRO A 408 -29.69 4.71 10.97
CA PRO A 408 -30.37 6.01 10.84
C PRO A 408 -29.73 7.15 11.65
N TYR A 409 -28.92 6.83 12.66
CA TYR A 409 -28.28 7.81 13.54
C TYR A 409 -26.86 8.18 13.08
N LEU A 410 -26.34 7.52 12.04
CA LEU A 410 -25.04 7.84 11.47
C LEU A 410 -25.16 9.09 10.60
N ASN A 411 -24.29 10.08 10.85
CA ASN A 411 -24.24 11.35 10.13
C ASN A 411 -23.12 11.40 9.07
N PHE A 412 -22.58 10.24 8.68
CA PHE A 412 -21.54 10.13 7.67
C PHE A 412 -21.86 9.00 6.67
N PRO A 413 -21.39 9.11 5.41
CA PRO A 413 -21.59 8.07 4.40
C PRO A 413 -20.99 6.73 4.82
N THR A 414 -21.71 5.64 4.57
CA THR A 414 -21.25 4.28 4.84
C THR A 414 -21.11 3.47 3.55
N LYS A 415 -20.27 2.44 3.60
CA LYS A 415 -20.17 1.45 2.53
C LYS A 415 -21.49 0.70 2.37
N GLN A 416 -21.80 0.28 1.15
CA GLN A 416 -23.05 -0.42 0.83
C GLN A 416 -22.79 -1.90 0.48
N PRO A 417 -23.78 -2.80 0.61
CA PRO A 417 -23.63 -4.18 0.13
C PRO A 417 -23.31 -4.23 -1.37
N ALA A 418 -22.42 -5.12 -1.76
CA ALA A 418 -22.06 -5.36 -3.16
C ALA A 418 -23.28 -5.74 -4.01
N ILE A 419 -23.22 -5.44 -5.31
CA ILE A 419 -24.26 -5.86 -6.27
C ILE A 419 -24.07 -7.36 -6.56
N LEU A 420 -25.08 -8.17 -6.28
CA LEU A 420 -25.02 -9.63 -6.47
C LEU A 420 -25.84 -10.13 -7.68
N SER A 421 -26.75 -9.31 -8.20
CA SER A 421 -27.58 -9.66 -9.35
C SER A 421 -27.79 -8.49 -10.30
N PRO A 422 -28.02 -8.77 -11.59
CA PRO A 422 -28.36 -7.73 -12.58
C PRO A 422 -29.70 -7.02 -12.27
N GLU A 423 -30.58 -7.65 -11.48
CA GLU A 423 -31.88 -7.11 -11.06
C GLU A 423 -31.81 -6.19 -9.82
N ASP A 424 -30.64 -5.99 -9.22
CA ASP A 424 -30.50 -5.04 -8.10
C ASP A 424 -30.88 -3.63 -8.55
N GLN A 425 -31.79 -2.96 -7.83
CA GLN A 425 -32.29 -1.63 -8.19
C GLN A 425 -31.19 -0.55 -8.24
N ARG A 426 -30.07 -0.78 -7.53
CA ARG A 426 -28.91 0.12 -7.53
C ARG A 426 -28.01 -0.08 -8.75
N ASN A 427 -28.18 -1.18 -9.48
CA ASN A 427 -27.40 -1.52 -10.66
C ASN A 427 -27.89 -0.73 -11.89
N ALA A 428 -27.44 0.52 -12.01
CA ALA A 428 -27.80 1.38 -13.14
C ALA A 428 -27.33 0.86 -14.50
N LEU A 429 -26.32 -0.02 -14.53
CA LEU A 429 -25.74 -0.58 -15.75
C LEU A 429 -26.48 -1.85 -16.24
N ALA A 430 -27.35 -2.44 -15.42
CA ALA A 430 -28.02 -3.72 -15.67
C ALA A 430 -27.06 -4.85 -16.11
N LYS A 431 -25.79 -4.79 -15.70
CA LYS A 431 -24.77 -5.81 -15.98
C LYS A 431 -24.78 -6.90 -14.93
N ASP A 432 -24.50 -8.14 -15.32
CA ASP A 432 -24.23 -9.20 -14.35
C ASP A 432 -22.85 -8.97 -13.70
N PRO A 433 -22.74 -8.89 -12.36
CA PRO A 433 -21.44 -8.81 -11.68
C PRO A 433 -20.47 -9.95 -12.02
N VAL A 434 -20.96 -11.13 -12.43
CA VAL A 434 -20.11 -12.24 -12.91
C VAL A 434 -19.43 -11.85 -14.22
N ASP A 435 -20.16 -11.25 -15.16
CA ASP A 435 -19.59 -10.81 -16.44
C ASP A 435 -18.59 -9.67 -16.22
N VAL A 436 -18.91 -8.71 -15.36
CA VAL A 436 -17.99 -7.62 -14.98
C VAL A 436 -16.71 -8.16 -14.34
N PHE A 437 -16.81 -9.25 -13.59
CA PHE A 437 -15.65 -9.93 -13.04
C PHE A 437 -14.82 -10.62 -14.15
N ILE A 438 -15.46 -11.37 -15.04
CA ILE A 438 -14.80 -12.06 -16.16
C ILE A 438 -14.10 -11.08 -17.11
N GLU A 439 -14.73 -9.95 -17.42
CA GLU A 439 -14.16 -8.86 -18.24
C GLU A 439 -12.82 -8.35 -17.70
N ARG A 440 -12.56 -8.51 -16.39
CA ARG A 440 -11.36 -8.03 -15.70
C ARG A 440 -10.30 -9.09 -15.49
N LEU A 441 -10.60 -10.35 -15.79
CA LEU A 441 -9.64 -11.44 -15.77
C LEU A 441 -8.68 -11.34 -16.96
N CYS A 442 -7.43 -11.75 -16.79
CA CYS A 442 -6.38 -11.64 -17.82
C CYS A 442 -6.03 -10.21 -18.24
N PRO A 443 -5.56 -9.35 -17.30
CA PRO A 443 -4.92 -8.10 -17.69
C PRO A 443 -3.67 -8.38 -18.52
N ASP A 444 -3.36 -7.48 -19.46
CA ASP A 444 -2.06 -7.49 -20.13
C ASP A 444 -0.98 -7.12 -19.11
N LEU A 445 0.03 -7.98 -18.96
CA LEU A 445 1.07 -7.85 -17.94
C LEU A 445 2.45 -7.82 -18.62
N PRO A 446 3.31 -6.83 -18.28
CA PRO A 446 4.62 -6.71 -18.90
C PRO A 446 5.52 -7.86 -18.45
N VAL A 447 6.28 -8.42 -19.39
CA VAL A 447 7.23 -9.50 -19.10
C VAL A 447 8.33 -8.97 -18.17
N ALA A 448 8.62 -9.73 -17.12
CA ALA A 448 9.73 -9.44 -16.21
C ALA A 448 11.08 -9.80 -16.85
N ASP A 449 12.11 -9.03 -16.50
CA ASP A 449 13.50 -9.34 -16.83
C ASP A 449 13.88 -10.70 -16.21
N THR A 450 14.29 -11.63 -17.08
CA THR A 450 14.51 -13.03 -16.69
C THR A 450 15.66 -13.16 -15.69
N GLU A 451 16.78 -12.47 -15.91
CA GLU A 451 17.97 -12.56 -15.06
C GLU A 451 17.69 -11.99 -13.67
N ALA A 452 17.08 -10.80 -13.61
CA ALA A 452 16.69 -10.19 -12.34
C ALA A 452 15.68 -11.06 -11.57
N LEU A 453 14.74 -11.71 -12.27
CA LEU A 453 13.77 -12.59 -11.63
C LEU A 453 14.40 -13.89 -11.10
N GLU A 454 15.36 -14.47 -11.82
CA GLU A 454 16.12 -15.63 -11.36
C GLU A 454 16.94 -15.32 -10.10
N GLU A 455 17.60 -14.15 -10.06
CA GLU A 455 18.30 -13.69 -8.86
C GLU A 455 17.34 -13.47 -7.68
N VAL A 456 16.16 -12.90 -7.92
CA VAL A 456 15.13 -12.74 -6.87
C VAL A 456 14.68 -14.09 -6.35
N ARG A 457 14.44 -15.07 -7.24
CA ARG A 457 14.09 -16.45 -6.86
C ARG A 457 15.16 -17.06 -5.97
N ASP A 458 16.41 -17.02 -6.39
CA ASP A 458 17.51 -17.67 -5.67
C ASP A 458 17.77 -16.98 -4.32
N SER A 459 17.68 -15.64 -4.29
CA SER A 459 17.75 -14.84 -3.06
C SER A 459 16.63 -15.21 -2.08
N MET A 460 15.38 -15.34 -2.55
CA MET A 460 14.26 -15.72 -1.69
C MET A 460 14.39 -17.16 -1.19
N ILE A 461 14.75 -18.12 -2.05
CA ILE A 461 14.97 -19.51 -1.63
C ILE A 461 16.05 -19.57 -0.53
N HIS A 462 17.16 -18.84 -0.71
CA HIS A 462 18.20 -18.74 0.29
C HIS A 462 17.70 -18.09 1.59
N TYR A 463 16.95 -16.98 1.48
CA TYR A 463 16.40 -16.27 2.63
C TYR A 463 15.47 -17.17 3.45
N TYR A 464 14.54 -17.85 2.80
CA TYR A 464 13.54 -18.72 3.44
C TYR A 464 14.11 -20.06 3.95
N ALA A 465 15.36 -20.42 3.61
CA ALA A 465 16.04 -21.57 4.22
C ALA A 465 16.17 -21.45 5.75
N ARG A 466 16.08 -20.23 6.30
CA ARG A 466 16.07 -19.94 7.74
C ARG A 466 14.79 -20.36 8.46
N VAL A 467 13.73 -20.72 7.74
CA VAL A 467 12.47 -21.16 8.38
C VAL A 467 12.76 -22.45 9.15
N GLU A 468 12.73 -22.36 10.47
CA GLU A 468 12.92 -23.51 11.34
C GLU A 468 11.62 -24.33 11.44
N GLY A 469 11.76 -25.61 11.79
CA GLY A 469 10.61 -26.47 12.03
C GLY A 469 10.11 -26.28 13.46
N ALA A 470 9.18 -25.35 13.69
CA ALA A 470 8.44 -25.29 14.96
C ALA A 470 7.66 -26.59 15.23
N LEU A 471 7.28 -27.28 14.15
CA LEU A 471 6.72 -28.62 14.14
C LEU A 471 7.55 -29.55 13.23
N PRO A 472 7.53 -30.88 13.46
CA PRO A 472 8.14 -31.84 12.56
C PRO A 472 7.65 -31.69 11.12
N TRP A 473 8.58 -31.70 10.17
CA TRP A 473 8.27 -31.68 8.74
C TRP A 473 7.77 -33.07 8.31
N ARG A 474 6.48 -33.31 8.48
CA ARG A 474 5.83 -34.60 8.16
C ARG A 474 4.45 -34.41 7.53
N LEU A 475 3.94 -35.48 6.95
CA LEU A 475 2.53 -35.55 6.56
C LEU A 475 1.64 -35.51 7.82
N LEU A 476 0.50 -34.84 7.72
CA LEU A 476 -0.49 -34.80 8.79
C LEU A 476 -1.48 -35.98 8.66
N SER A 477 -2.00 -36.43 9.80
CA SER A 477 -3.11 -37.38 9.80
C SER A 477 -4.40 -36.73 9.27
N LEU A 478 -5.41 -37.54 8.96
CA LEU A 478 -6.72 -37.06 8.54
C LEU A 478 -7.33 -36.14 9.62
N GLU A 479 -7.22 -36.55 10.88
CA GLU A 479 -7.74 -35.83 12.04
C GLU A 479 -7.01 -34.50 12.23
N GLU A 480 -5.68 -34.48 12.12
CA GLU A 480 -4.88 -33.25 12.20
C GLU A 480 -5.18 -32.29 11.04
N ALA A 481 -5.40 -32.82 9.83
CA ALA A 481 -5.80 -32.03 8.69
C ALA A 481 -7.16 -31.36 8.95
N ILE A 482 -8.12 -32.06 9.56
CA ILE A 482 -9.48 -31.54 9.78
C ILE A 482 -9.55 -30.62 11.01
N MET A 483 -9.05 -31.08 12.16
CA MET A 483 -9.10 -30.35 13.44
C MET A 483 -8.02 -29.26 13.53
N GLY A 484 -7.02 -29.30 12.66
CA GLY A 484 -5.90 -28.38 12.70
C GLY A 484 -4.83 -28.78 13.72
N LEU A 485 -3.80 -27.94 13.81
CA LEU A 485 -2.68 -28.07 14.74
C LEU A 485 -2.78 -26.91 15.74
N PRO A 486 -3.03 -27.16 17.03
CA PRO A 486 -3.21 -26.10 18.02
C PRO A 486 -2.10 -25.06 17.98
N GLY A 487 -2.49 -23.79 17.87
CA GLY A 487 -1.58 -22.64 17.81
C GLY A 487 -0.95 -22.35 16.43
N TRP A 488 -1.01 -23.28 15.47
CA TRP A 488 -0.27 -23.15 14.20
C TRP A 488 -1.13 -23.25 12.94
N LEU A 489 -2.13 -24.14 12.95
CA LEU A 489 -3.02 -24.37 11.83
C LEU A 489 -4.46 -24.47 12.35
N PRO A 490 -5.38 -23.56 11.98
CA PRO A 490 -6.76 -23.64 12.43
C PRO A 490 -7.47 -24.86 11.86
N ALA A 491 -8.52 -25.32 12.55
CA ALA A 491 -9.45 -26.32 12.03
C ALA A 491 -10.07 -25.88 10.70
N ILE A 492 -10.54 -26.83 9.89
CA ILE A 492 -11.25 -26.53 8.66
C ILE A 492 -12.53 -25.73 8.95
N ASN A 493 -12.80 -24.71 8.14
CA ASN A 493 -14.01 -23.91 8.28
C ASN A 493 -15.25 -24.71 7.82
N LEU A 494 -16.00 -25.24 8.78
CA LEU A 494 -17.21 -26.04 8.54
C LEU A 494 -18.39 -25.26 7.96
N ASP A 495 -18.37 -23.93 8.06
CA ASP A 495 -19.46 -23.06 7.59
C ASP A 495 -19.27 -22.62 6.13
N SER A 496 -18.16 -23.01 5.49
CA SER A 496 -17.88 -22.73 4.08
C SER A 496 -18.38 -23.85 3.13
N SER A 497 -18.61 -23.51 1.85
CA SER A 497 -19.09 -24.46 0.82
C SER A 497 -18.18 -25.69 0.67
N MET A 498 -18.73 -26.82 0.23
CA MET A 498 -17.96 -28.07 0.06
C MET A 498 -17.20 -28.16 -1.27
N GLY A 499 -17.48 -27.28 -2.23
CA GLY A 499 -16.94 -27.41 -3.59
C GLY A 499 -17.60 -28.53 -4.39
N ILE A 500 -17.20 -28.66 -5.65
CA ILE A 500 -17.60 -29.77 -6.53
C ILE A 500 -16.76 -31.01 -6.21
N PRO A 501 -17.35 -32.22 -6.26
CA PRO A 501 -18.74 -32.50 -6.64
C PRO A 501 -19.73 -32.56 -5.47
N LEU A 502 -19.25 -32.52 -4.22
CA LEU A 502 -20.08 -32.81 -3.05
C LEU A 502 -21.18 -31.77 -2.81
N CYS A 503 -21.04 -30.54 -3.31
CA CYS A 503 -22.10 -29.53 -3.28
C CYS A 503 -23.39 -29.96 -4.00
N TYR A 504 -23.33 -30.88 -4.97
CA TYR A 504 -24.52 -31.40 -5.64
C TYR A 504 -25.29 -32.42 -4.78
N ARG A 505 -24.61 -33.03 -3.80
CA ARG A 505 -25.16 -34.10 -2.97
C ARG A 505 -25.69 -33.58 -1.64
N TYR A 506 -24.92 -32.75 -0.94
CA TYR A 506 -25.28 -32.29 0.41
C TYR A 506 -25.66 -30.80 0.40
N LYS A 507 -26.73 -30.44 1.13
CA LYS A 507 -27.39 -29.12 1.05
C LYS A 507 -27.01 -28.16 2.18
N HIS A 508 -26.57 -28.69 3.31
CA HIS A 508 -26.21 -28.00 4.56
C HIS A 508 -24.69 -27.96 4.77
N GLY A 509 -23.92 -28.16 3.71
CA GLY A 509 -22.48 -27.94 3.69
C GLY A 509 -21.68 -28.98 4.47
N LYS A 510 -20.46 -28.60 4.89
CA LYS A 510 -19.50 -29.55 5.49
C LYS A 510 -20.00 -30.19 6.78
N ARG A 511 -20.90 -29.54 7.52
CA ARG A 511 -21.45 -30.06 8.78
C ARG A 511 -22.25 -31.35 8.62
N GLU A 512 -22.71 -31.69 7.41
CA GLU A 512 -23.34 -32.98 7.15
C GLU A 512 -22.33 -34.13 7.09
N ILE A 513 -21.09 -33.86 6.68
CA ILE A 513 -20.06 -34.88 6.46
C ILE A 513 -19.00 -34.92 7.56
N MET A 514 -18.84 -33.84 8.31
CA MET A 514 -17.88 -33.73 9.39
C MET A 514 -18.43 -32.85 10.52
N ASP A 515 -18.39 -33.35 11.75
CA ASP A 515 -18.74 -32.62 12.96
C ASP A 515 -17.62 -32.70 13.98
N ILE A 516 -17.24 -31.55 14.50
CA ILE A 516 -16.18 -31.41 15.49
C ILE A 516 -16.85 -31.08 16.82
N THR A 517 -16.97 -32.10 17.67
CA THR A 517 -17.44 -31.92 19.05
C THR A 517 -16.25 -31.74 19.99
N ALA A 518 -16.48 -31.32 21.23
CA ALA A 518 -15.41 -30.98 22.19
C ALA A 518 -14.42 -32.11 22.50
N GLN A 519 -14.73 -33.37 22.15
CA GLN A 519 -13.90 -34.54 22.44
C GLN A 519 -13.72 -35.49 21.24
N GLU A 520 -14.50 -35.36 20.17
CA GLU A 520 -14.50 -36.32 19.05
C GLU A 520 -14.73 -35.64 17.70
N LEU A 521 -13.96 -36.06 16.70
CA LEU A 521 -14.23 -35.82 15.29
C LEU A 521 -15.15 -36.92 14.77
N ARG A 522 -16.33 -36.54 14.30
CA ARG A 522 -17.28 -37.45 13.63
C ARG A 522 -17.25 -37.19 12.13
N LEU A 523 -17.09 -38.25 11.36
CA LEU A 523 -17.06 -38.21 9.89
C LEU A 523 -18.14 -39.13 9.32
N ASP A 524 -18.74 -38.72 8.21
CA ASP A 524 -19.60 -39.58 7.40
C ASP A 524 -18.82 -40.84 6.94
N PRO A 525 -19.39 -42.05 7.03
CA PRO A 525 -18.72 -43.26 6.59
C PRO A 525 -18.25 -43.14 5.13
N GLY A 526 -16.98 -43.48 4.87
CA GLY A 526 -16.38 -43.41 3.55
C GLY A 526 -15.74 -42.07 3.19
N PHE A 527 -15.93 -40.99 3.97
CA PHE A 527 -15.24 -39.72 3.69
C PHE A 527 -13.71 -39.87 3.75
N GLY A 528 -13.19 -40.55 4.79
CA GLY A 528 -11.76 -40.83 4.90
C GLY A 528 -11.22 -41.69 3.75
N GLU A 529 -12.02 -42.64 3.25
CA GLU A 529 -11.66 -43.47 2.08
C GLU A 529 -11.63 -42.64 0.81
N ALA A 530 -12.58 -41.71 0.64
CA ALA A 530 -12.60 -40.77 -0.48
C ALA A 530 -11.35 -39.86 -0.48
N VAL A 531 -10.96 -39.34 0.69
CA VAL A 531 -9.72 -38.56 0.85
C VAL A 531 -8.49 -39.40 0.51
N ALA A 532 -8.39 -40.63 1.01
CA ALA A 532 -7.27 -41.52 0.72
C ALA A 532 -7.18 -41.87 -0.78
N SER A 533 -8.33 -42.20 -1.39
CA SER A 533 -8.45 -42.50 -2.82
C SER A 533 -8.04 -41.30 -3.68
N PHE A 534 -8.60 -40.12 -3.40
CA PHE A 534 -8.25 -38.88 -4.08
C PHE A 534 -6.75 -38.59 -3.96
N THR A 535 -6.18 -38.67 -2.76
CA THR A 535 -4.76 -38.40 -2.52
C THR A 535 -3.87 -39.28 -3.39
N LYS A 536 -4.18 -40.58 -3.47
CA LYS A 536 -3.42 -41.54 -4.29
C LYS A 536 -3.57 -41.25 -5.79
N SER A 537 -4.78 -41.00 -6.28
CA SER A 537 -5.05 -40.68 -7.68
C SER A 537 -4.44 -39.35 -8.12
N PHE A 538 -4.48 -38.34 -7.24
CA PHE A 538 -3.89 -37.03 -7.44
C PHE A 538 -2.37 -37.11 -7.57
N ILE A 539 -1.68 -37.79 -6.64
CA ILE A 539 -0.22 -37.99 -6.70
C ILE A 539 0.18 -38.77 -7.96
N ALA A 540 -0.66 -39.70 -8.40
CA ALA A 540 -0.45 -40.44 -9.65
C ALA A 540 -0.64 -39.58 -10.91
N GLY A 541 -1.23 -38.38 -10.80
CA GLY A 541 -1.55 -37.50 -11.92
C GLY A 541 -2.81 -37.91 -12.69
N LYS A 542 -3.69 -38.71 -12.08
CA LYS A 542 -4.92 -39.23 -12.70
C LYS A 542 -6.17 -38.42 -12.37
N GLU A 543 -6.12 -37.64 -11.30
CA GLU A 543 -7.22 -36.82 -10.82
C GLU A 543 -6.91 -35.33 -11.02
N ARG A 544 -7.95 -34.52 -11.28
CA ARG A 544 -7.88 -33.06 -11.22
C ARG A 544 -9.03 -32.56 -10.37
N ALA A 545 -8.76 -31.60 -9.49
CA ALA A 545 -9.79 -30.95 -8.71
C ALA A 545 -10.25 -29.65 -9.38
N HIS A 546 -11.52 -29.30 -9.17
CA HIS A 546 -12.18 -28.14 -9.77
C HIS A 546 -12.47 -27.08 -8.70
N TRP A 547 -12.60 -25.83 -9.15
CA TRP A 547 -12.95 -24.71 -8.30
C TRP A 547 -14.39 -24.27 -8.55
N LEU A 548 -15.07 -23.86 -7.48
CA LEU A 548 -16.28 -23.06 -7.57
C LEU A 548 -15.94 -21.60 -7.30
N GLY A 549 -16.64 -20.67 -7.95
CA GLY A 549 -16.62 -19.26 -7.61
C GLY A 549 -17.99 -18.78 -7.15
N TYR A 550 -18.01 -17.94 -6.12
CA TYR A 550 -19.20 -17.25 -5.65
C TYR A 550 -18.93 -15.75 -5.57
N LEU A 551 -19.97 -14.94 -5.81
CA LEU A 551 -19.90 -13.51 -5.54
C LEU A 551 -19.81 -13.27 -4.03
N LYS A 552 -18.89 -12.41 -3.62
CA LYS A 552 -18.66 -12.10 -2.22
C LYS A 552 -19.70 -11.09 -1.73
N ASP A 553 -20.54 -11.51 -0.78
CA ASP A 553 -21.48 -10.63 -0.09
C ASP A 553 -20.78 -9.82 1.00
N GLU A 554 -20.43 -8.57 0.69
CA GLU A 554 -19.69 -7.68 1.58
C GLU A 554 -20.02 -6.21 1.36
N LEU A 555 -19.59 -5.36 2.28
CA LEU A 555 -19.69 -3.90 2.13
C LEU A 555 -18.56 -3.37 1.23
N VAL A 556 -18.95 -2.65 0.18
CA VAL A 556 -18.06 -2.06 -0.82
C VAL A 556 -18.23 -0.54 -0.89
N SER A 557 -17.24 0.14 -1.48
CA SER A 557 -17.32 1.58 -1.75
C SER A 557 -18.36 1.87 -2.81
N GLU A 558 -18.88 3.10 -2.81
CA GLU A 558 -19.86 3.60 -3.79
C GLU A 558 -19.40 3.36 -5.24
N ASN A 559 -18.14 3.69 -5.56
CA ASN A 559 -17.57 3.41 -6.90
C ASN A 559 -17.68 1.93 -7.32
N LYS A 560 -17.55 0.98 -6.38
CA LYS A 560 -17.70 -0.46 -6.70
C LYS A 560 -19.16 -0.84 -6.91
N VAL A 561 -20.11 -0.14 -6.30
CA VAL A 561 -21.54 -0.30 -6.57
C VAL A 561 -21.86 0.25 -7.96
N ASP A 562 -21.44 1.49 -8.24
CA ASP A 562 -21.72 2.18 -9.50
C ASP A 562 -21.17 1.44 -10.72
N THR A 563 -19.99 0.81 -10.55
CA THR A 563 -19.32 0.02 -11.60
C THR A 563 -19.64 -1.48 -11.53
N VAL A 564 -20.55 -1.90 -10.63
CA VAL A 564 -21.00 -3.31 -10.48
C VAL A 564 -19.83 -4.26 -10.20
N ARG A 565 -18.79 -3.76 -9.52
CA ARG A 565 -17.56 -4.51 -9.22
C ARG A 565 -17.69 -5.29 -7.93
N THR A 566 -18.04 -6.55 -8.09
CA THR A 566 -18.13 -7.51 -6.99
C THR A 566 -16.97 -8.50 -7.03
N ARG A 567 -16.37 -8.79 -5.88
CA ARG A 567 -15.28 -9.78 -5.78
C ARG A 567 -15.84 -11.20 -5.89
N VAL A 568 -15.05 -12.10 -6.45
CA VAL A 568 -15.32 -13.54 -6.42
C VAL A 568 -14.47 -14.20 -5.34
N ILE A 569 -15.10 -15.08 -4.56
CA ILE A 569 -14.42 -16.02 -3.65
C ILE A 569 -14.43 -17.41 -4.28
N TYR A 570 -13.33 -18.13 -4.11
CA TYR A 570 -13.18 -19.46 -4.66
C TYR A 570 -13.35 -20.53 -3.58
N CYS A 571 -13.90 -21.67 -3.97
CA CYS A 571 -14.07 -22.82 -3.09
C CYS A 571 -13.56 -24.06 -3.81
N GLY A 572 -12.49 -24.65 -3.29
CA GLY A 572 -12.01 -25.95 -3.75
C GLY A 572 -12.88 -27.09 -3.23
N ASP A 573 -12.74 -28.26 -3.84
CA ASP A 573 -13.28 -29.52 -3.33
C ASP A 573 -12.78 -29.75 -1.89
N VAL A 574 -13.70 -30.04 -0.96
CA VAL A 574 -13.38 -30.37 0.43
C VAL A 574 -12.51 -31.61 0.55
N VAL A 575 -12.68 -32.62 -0.32
CA VAL A 575 -11.85 -33.83 -0.32
C VAL A 575 -10.41 -33.44 -0.67
N ALA A 576 -10.24 -32.70 -1.77
CA ALA A 576 -8.94 -32.17 -2.16
C ALA A 576 -8.32 -31.26 -1.08
N MET A 577 -9.12 -30.39 -0.46
CA MET A 577 -8.65 -29.51 0.62
C MET A 577 -8.12 -30.28 1.83
N VAL A 578 -8.81 -31.33 2.26
CA VAL A 578 -8.33 -32.18 3.36
C VAL A 578 -7.05 -32.90 2.94
N SER A 579 -6.98 -33.45 1.73
CA SER A 579 -5.76 -34.05 1.18
C SER A 579 -4.58 -33.08 1.14
N PHE A 580 -4.77 -31.84 0.69
CA PHE A 580 -3.69 -30.85 0.69
C PHE A 580 -3.26 -30.47 2.11
N ARG A 581 -4.21 -30.36 3.04
CA ARG A 581 -3.87 -30.14 4.46
C ARG A 581 -3.07 -31.31 5.05
N MET A 582 -3.35 -32.55 4.66
CA MET A 582 -2.51 -33.71 5.00
C MET A 582 -1.09 -33.60 4.41
N LEU A 583 -0.99 -33.20 3.14
CA LEU A 583 0.28 -33.18 2.41
C LEU A 583 1.19 -32.01 2.79
N ILE A 584 0.64 -30.81 3.01
CA ILE A 584 1.41 -29.56 3.18
C ILE A 584 1.03 -28.76 4.44
N GLY A 585 0.20 -29.29 5.33
CA GLY A 585 -0.22 -28.59 6.54
C GLY A 585 0.93 -28.29 7.52
N SER A 586 1.93 -29.18 7.62
CA SER A 586 3.15 -28.92 8.41
C SER A 586 4.00 -27.80 7.82
N LEU A 587 4.09 -27.68 6.50
CA LEU A 587 4.72 -26.54 5.84
C LEU A 587 3.99 -25.24 6.18
N VAL A 588 2.66 -25.22 6.11
CA VAL A 588 1.87 -24.02 6.41
C VAL A 588 2.08 -23.59 7.86
N ALA A 589 2.05 -24.54 8.80
CA ALA A 589 2.32 -24.29 10.21
C ALA A 589 3.73 -23.72 10.46
N ASN A 590 4.76 -24.34 9.87
CA ASN A 590 6.15 -23.90 10.02
C ASN A 590 6.38 -22.52 9.36
N PHE A 591 5.77 -22.28 8.20
CA PHE A 591 5.79 -20.97 7.56
C PHE A 591 5.18 -19.91 8.48
N HIS A 592 3.97 -20.13 9.01
CA HIS A 592 3.33 -19.21 9.96
C HIS A 592 4.20 -18.93 11.19
N SER A 593 4.90 -19.95 11.70
CA SER A 593 5.77 -19.79 12.87
C SER A 593 6.94 -18.84 12.65
N ALA A 594 7.38 -18.69 11.40
CA ALA A 594 8.49 -17.82 11.03
C ALA A 594 8.10 -16.34 10.93
N CYS A 595 6.83 -15.96 11.13
CA CYS A 595 6.32 -14.59 10.98
C CYS A 595 7.11 -13.50 11.72
N LYS A 596 7.91 -13.84 12.72
CA LYS A 596 8.79 -12.91 13.43
C LYS A 596 10.06 -12.57 12.65
N ILE A 597 10.61 -13.53 11.91
CA ILE A 597 11.92 -13.44 11.24
C ILE A 597 11.86 -13.34 9.72
N VAL A 598 10.71 -13.61 9.10
CA VAL A 598 10.50 -13.46 7.65
C VAL A 598 9.50 -12.33 7.32
N PRO A 599 9.42 -11.89 6.06
CA PRO A 599 8.55 -10.80 5.64
C PRO A 599 7.04 -10.92 5.82
N HIS A 600 6.46 -12.10 6.02
CA HIS A 600 5.01 -12.16 6.20
C HIS A 600 4.60 -11.84 7.64
N ALA A 601 3.42 -11.25 7.81
CA ALA A 601 2.79 -10.96 9.10
C ALA A 601 1.67 -11.95 9.46
N ILE A 602 1.53 -13.05 8.70
CA ILE A 602 0.50 -14.06 8.95
C ILE A 602 0.60 -14.59 10.39
N GLY A 603 -0.52 -14.54 11.12
CA GLY A 603 -0.63 -15.03 12.50
C GLY A 603 -0.31 -14.00 13.59
N LEU A 604 0.18 -12.81 13.24
CA LEU A 604 0.43 -11.74 14.22
C LEU A 604 -0.87 -11.01 14.60
N ASN A 605 -1.04 -10.69 15.88
CA ASN A 605 -2.21 -9.99 16.39
C ASN A 605 -1.96 -8.47 16.49
N PRO A 606 -2.65 -7.62 15.70
CA PRO A 606 -2.44 -6.17 15.74
C PRO A 606 -2.89 -5.50 17.05
N TYR A 607 -3.63 -6.20 17.91
CA TYR A 607 -4.07 -5.72 19.22
C TYR A 607 -3.17 -6.22 20.37
N SER A 608 -2.02 -6.82 20.07
CA SER A 608 -1.10 -7.40 21.05
C SER A 608 0.31 -6.77 20.98
N TYR A 609 1.23 -7.29 21.80
CA TYR A 609 2.66 -6.98 21.72
C TYR A 609 3.29 -7.35 20.36
N ASP A 610 2.63 -8.13 19.51
CA ASP A 610 3.11 -8.49 18.18
C ASP A 610 3.35 -7.24 17.29
N MET A 611 2.64 -6.15 17.53
CA MET A 611 2.92 -4.87 16.85
C MET A 611 4.32 -4.32 17.18
N HIS A 612 4.81 -4.55 18.40
CA HIS A 612 6.18 -4.21 18.76
C HIS A 612 7.19 -5.10 18.03
N ILE A 613 6.87 -6.40 17.84
CA ILE A 613 7.71 -7.32 17.06
C ILE A 613 7.82 -6.85 15.59
N ILE A 614 6.71 -6.43 15.00
CA ILE A 614 6.71 -5.84 13.64
C ILE A 614 7.61 -4.61 13.59
N GLN A 615 7.45 -3.68 14.55
CA GLN A 615 8.25 -2.46 14.59
C GLN A 615 9.74 -2.76 14.78
N GLN A 616 10.09 -3.69 15.67
CA GLN A 616 11.47 -4.08 15.94
C GLN A 616 12.12 -4.68 14.68
N TYR A 617 11.45 -5.63 14.03
CA TYR A 617 11.91 -6.26 12.79
C TYR A 617 12.13 -5.22 11.68
N LEU A 618 11.18 -4.32 11.47
CA LEU A 618 11.31 -3.28 10.44
C LEU A 618 12.46 -2.31 10.74
N SER A 619 12.69 -2.01 12.02
CA SER A 619 13.69 -1.02 12.44
C SER A 619 15.14 -1.53 12.37
N GLU A 620 15.36 -2.82 12.10
CA GLU A 620 16.69 -3.42 11.97
C GLU A 620 17.55 -2.75 10.88
N VAL A 621 16.93 -2.21 9.83
CA VAL A 621 17.64 -1.58 8.69
C VAL A 621 17.63 -0.06 8.73
N GLY A 622 16.76 0.56 9.53
CA GLY A 622 16.62 2.00 9.60
C GLY A 622 15.28 2.46 10.17
N ASN A 623 14.89 3.69 9.85
CA ASN A 623 13.68 4.34 10.36
C ASN A 623 12.88 5.07 9.25
N ARG A 624 13.07 4.68 7.99
CA ARG A 624 12.39 5.27 6.84
C ARG A 624 11.38 4.29 6.29
N TYR A 625 10.10 4.60 6.47
CA TYR A 625 9.02 3.71 6.11
C TYR A 625 8.37 4.10 4.79
N VAL A 626 7.99 3.09 4.03
CA VAL A 626 7.17 3.17 2.82
C VAL A 626 6.01 2.20 3.02
N ALA A 627 4.79 2.68 2.82
CA ALA A 627 3.59 1.86 2.80
C ALA A 627 2.76 2.25 1.58
N GLY A 628 2.04 1.28 1.02
CA GLY A 628 1.21 1.47 -0.15
C GLY A 628 0.14 0.40 -0.24
N ASP A 629 -0.83 0.64 -1.11
CA ASP A 629 -1.95 -0.27 -1.36
C ASP A 629 -1.97 -0.65 -2.85
N TYR A 630 -2.22 -1.91 -3.15
CA TYR A 630 -2.32 -2.41 -4.52
C TYR A 630 -3.76 -2.33 -5.01
N LYS A 631 -3.93 -1.92 -6.26
CA LYS A 631 -5.23 -2.02 -6.93
C LYS A 631 -5.40 -3.38 -7.59
N ASP A 632 -6.42 -4.12 -7.18
CA ASP A 632 -6.85 -5.38 -7.83
C ASP A 632 -5.78 -6.48 -7.85
N TYR A 633 -5.06 -6.61 -6.73
CA TYR A 633 -3.88 -7.45 -6.59
C TYR A 633 -4.07 -8.90 -7.07
N ASP A 634 -5.10 -9.60 -6.59
CA ASP A 634 -5.32 -11.02 -6.91
C ASP A 634 -5.52 -11.26 -8.41
N ASN A 635 -6.23 -10.37 -9.11
CA ASN A 635 -6.51 -10.52 -10.55
C ASN A 635 -5.32 -10.07 -11.41
N ARG A 636 -4.48 -9.16 -10.90
CA ARG A 636 -3.29 -8.63 -11.58
C ARG A 636 -1.99 -9.32 -11.18
N GLN A 637 -2.07 -10.39 -10.38
CA GLN A 637 -0.89 -11.13 -9.94
C GLN A 637 -0.14 -11.75 -11.13
N HIS A 638 1.14 -11.45 -11.22
CA HIS A 638 1.97 -11.78 -12.37
C HIS A 638 2.41 -13.26 -12.34
N PRO A 639 2.13 -14.05 -13.39
CA PRO A 639 2.43 -15.50 -13.41
C PRO A 639 3.90 -15.84 -13.13
N GLN A 640 4.85 -15.08 -13.70
CA GLN A 640 6.29 -15.29 -13.46
C GLN A 640 6.67 -15.12 -11.97
N PHE A 641 6.14 -14.12 -11.27
CA PHE A 641 6.42 -13.91 -9.84
C PHE A 641 5.70 -14.93 -8.96
N ARG A 642 4.50 -15.35 -9.37
CA ARG A 642 3.81 -16.47 -8.73
C ARG A 642 4.61 -17.76 -8.83
N GLU A 643 5.28 -18.01 -9.94
CA GLU A 643 6.17 -19.16 -10.07
C GLU A 643 7.35 -19.06 -9.09
N VAL A 644 7.94 -17.88 -8.91
CA VAL A 644 8.96 -17.66 -7.86
C VAL A 644 8.43 -18.07 -6.48
N ALA A 645 7.22 -17.64 -6.12
CA ALA A 645 6.60 -18.03 -4.84
C ALA A 645 6.43 -19.55 -4.71
N PHE A 646 5.99 -20.25 -5.76
CA PHE A 646 5.87 -21.71 -5.74
C PHE A 646 7.23 -22.43 -5.67
N GLN A 647 8.31 -21.86 -6.22
CA GLN A 647 9.66 -22.42 -6.09
C GLN A 647 10.21 -22.25 -4.67
N VAL A 648 9.94 -21.12 -4.01
CA VAL A 648 10.25 -20.92 -2.58
C VAL A 648 9.49 -21.92 -1.72
N LEU A 649 8.20 -22.12 -1.99
CA LEU A 649 7.42 -23.11 -1.25
C LEU A 649 7.86 -24.55 -1.56
N LYS A 650 8.31 -24.84 -2.79
CA LYS A 650 8.89 -26.14 -3.17
C LYS A 650 10.10 -26.49 -2.30
N SER A 651 11.02 -25.54 -2.12
CA SER A 651 12.24 -25.78 -1.33
C SER A 651 11.92 -26.13 0.13
N LEU A 652 10.86 -25.53 0.70
CA LEU A 652 10.35 -25.86 2.02
C LEU A 652 9.58 -27.17 2.04
N ALA A 653 8.75 -27.43 1.03
CA ALA A 653 7.90 -28.62 0.95
C ALA A 653 8.72 -29.90 0.88
N LEU A 654 9.87 -29.87 0.19
CA LEU A 654 10.78 -31.02 0.09
C LEU A 654 11.45 -31.41 1.42
N ARG A 655 11.29 -30.59 2.48
CA ARG A 655 11.71 -30.97 3.84
C ARG A 655 10.71 -31.89 4.53
N ILE A 656 9.48 -31.99 4.02
CA ILE A 656 8.45 -32.87 4.56
C ILE A 656 8.81 -34.33 4.21
N GLU A 657 8.90 -35.18 5.23
CA GLU A 657 9.13 -36.60 5.05
C GLU A 657 8.05 -37.22 4.14
N GLY A 658 8.48 -37.88 3.06
CA GLY A 658 7.60 -38.49 2.07
C GLY A 658 7.08 -37.54 0.97
N MET A 659 7.41 -36.25 1.01
CA MET A 659 7.09 -35.31 -0.08
C MET A 659 8.05 -35.47 -1.25
N SER A 660 7.51 -35.73 -2.44
CA SER A 660 8.29 -35.76 -3.69
C SER A 660 8.11 -34.47 -4.49
N GLY A 661 9.10 -34.13 -5.31
CA GLY A 661 9.00 -32.99 -6.24
C GLY A 661 7.80 -33.10 -7.17
N LYS A 662 7.49 -34.31 -7.67
CA LYS A 662 6.30 -34.58 -8.49
C LYS A 662 5.00 -34.29 -7.73
N CYS A 663 4.89 -34.73 -6.47
CA CYS A 663 3.72 -34.45 -5.64
C CYS A 663 3.52 -32.94 -5.46
N TRP A 664 4.59 -32.22 -5.12
CA TRP A 664 4.55 -30.77 -5.02
C TRP A 664 4.13 -30.11 -6.35
N ASP A 665 4.70 -30.53 -7.48
CA ASP A 665 4.38 -29.93 -8.78
C ASP A 665 2.91 -30.10 -9.14
N MET A 666 2.27 -31.21 -8.73
CA MET A 666 0.82 -31.40 -8.84
C MET A 666 0.03 -30.43 -7.95
N ILE A 667 0.43 -30.27 -6.68
CA ILE A 667 -0.19 -29.31 -5.74
C ILE A 667 -0.07 -27.88 -6.29
N ALA A 668 1.13 -27.50 -6.73
CA ALA A 668 1.38 -26.18 -7.32
C ALA A 668 0.54 -25.96 -8.59
N ALA A 669 0.41 -26.97 -9.46
CA ALA A 669 -0.44 -26.89 -10.65
C ALA A 669 -1.91 -26.62 -10.31
N TYR A 670 -2.46 -27.30 -9.29
CA TYR A 670 -3.83 -27.08 -8.81
C TYR A 670 -4.06 -25.64 -8.32
N HIS A 671 -3.08 -25.07 -7.63
CA HIS A 671 -3.15 -23.70 -7.11
C HIS A 671 -2.76 -22.61 -8.12
N ARG A 672 -2.17 -22.98 -9.27
CA ARG A 672 -1.72 -22.06 -10.34
C ARG A 672 -2.80 -21.83 -11.38
N SER A 673 -3.53 -22.88 -11.75
CA SER A 673 -4.46 -22.87 -12.87
C SER A 673 -5.54 -23.92 -12.68
N GLY A 674 -6.75 -23.62 -13.12
CA GLY A 674 -7.87 -24.54 -12.99
C GLY A 674 -9.12 -24.00 -13.65
N TYR A 675 -10.08 -24.89 -13.85
CA TYR A 675 -11.43 -24.50 -14.21
C TYR A 675 -12.17 -24.03 -12.95
N VAL A 676 -12.85 -22.90 -13.09
CA VAL A 676 -13.71 -22.32 -12.07
C VAL A 676 -15.12 -22.28 -12.63
N GLN A 677 -16.08 -22.86 -11.93
CA GLN A 677 -17.49 -22.73 -12.26
C GLN A 677 -18.14 -21.64 -11.41
N ILE A 678 -18.79 -20.67 -12.05
CA ILE A 678 -19.56 -19.60 -11.42
C ILE A 678 -20.96 -19.62 -12.01
N GLY A 679 -21.93 -20.17 -11.28
CA GLY A 679 -23.28 -20.38 -11.81
C GLY A 679 -23.27 -21.37 -12.99
N ASP A 680 -23.71 -20.87 -14.14
CA ASP A 680 -23.75 -21.54 -15.44
C ASP A 680 -22.48 -21.33 -16.27
N LYS A 681 -21.52 -20.52 -15.82
CA LYS A 681 -20.29 -20.22 -16.56
C LYS A 681 -19.12 -21.04 -16.03
N LEU A 682 -18.47 -21.79 -16.91
CA LEU A 682 -17.18 -22.43 -16.67
C LEU A 682 -16.08 -21.59 -17.29
N ILE A 683 -15.17 -21.09 -16.45
CA ILE A 683 -14.05 -20.25 -16.88
C ILE A 683 -12.73 -20.96 -16.60
N LYS A 684 -11.78 -20.80 -17.52
CA LYS A 684 -10.41 -21.27 -17.31
C LYS A 684 -9.53 -20.13 -16.83
N GLN A 685 -9.14 -20.15 -15.56
CA GLN A 685 -8.29 -19.11 -15.01
C GLN A 685 -6.82 -19.41 -15.30
N VAL A 686 -6.22 -18.56 -16.15
CA VAL A 686 -4.79 -18.65 -16.54
C VAL A 686 -3.96 -17.65 -15.73
N SER A 687 -4.48 -16.44 -15.55
CA SER A 687 -3.89 -15.37 -14.76
C SER A 687 -4.84 -14.95 -13.64
N GLY A 688 -4.25 -14.58 -12.50
CA GLY A 688 -4.98 -14.32 -11.26
C GLY A 688 -4.95 -15.48 -10.26
N HIS A 689 -5.04 -15.14 -8.98
CA HIS A 689 -4.90 -16.07 -7.85
C HIS A 689 -6.26 -16.50 -7.28
N PHE A 690 -6.39 -17.76 -6.90
CA PHE A 690 -7.60 -18.28 -6.25
C PHE A 690 -7.67 -17.78 -4.80
N SER A 691 -8.41 -16.70 -4.52
CA SER A 691 -8.53 -16.04 -3.20
C SER A 691 -9.12 -16.90 -2.05
N GLY A 692 -9.52 -18.15 -2.32
CA GLY A 692 -9.99 -19.12 -1.32
C GLY A 692 -9.17 -20.41 -1.27
N SER A 693 -7.97 -20.40 -1.85
CA SER A 693 -7.01 -21.49 -1.80
C SER A 693 -6.38 -21.63 -0.41
N PHE A 694 -6.01 -22.87 -0.04
CA PHE A 694 -5.31 -23.15 1.21
C PHE A 694 -3.97 -22.39 1.33
N LEU A 695 -3.33 -22.08 0.19
CA LEU A 695 -2.07 -21.35 0.13
C LEU A 695 -2.23 -19.85 -0.12
N THR A 696 -3.46 -19.31 -0.15
CA THR A 696 -3.72 -17.97 -0.67
C THR A 696 -2.85 -16.88 -0.07
N THR A 697 -2.95 -16.72 1.25
CA THR A 697 -2.24 -15.64 1.93
C THR A 697 -0.72 -15.81 1.81
N ILE A 698 -0.23 -17.05 1.86
CA ILE A 698 1.20 -17.36 1.75
C ILE A 698 1.74 -16.97 0.38
N VAL A 699 1.08 -17.42 -0.70
CA VAL A 699 1.48 -17.09 -2.07
C VAL A 699 1.40 -15.58 -2.29
N ASN A 700 0.33 -14.92 -1.82
CA ASN A 700 0.20 -13.48 -1.96
C ASN A 700 1.33 -12.72 -1.25
N CYS A 701 1.72 -13.10 -0.03
CA CYS A 701 2.87 -12.51 0.67
C CYS A 701 4.18 -12.71 -0.11
N LEU A 702 4.44 -13.93 -0.59
CA LEU A 702 5.67 -14.25 -1.32
C LEU A 702 5.75 -13.50 -2.66
N VAL A 703 4.64 -13.36 -3.37
CA VAL A 703 4.61 -12.58 -4.61
C VAL A 703 4.83 -11.10 -4.34
N ASN A 704 4.25 -10.57 -3.26
CA ASN A 704 4.45 -9.18 -2.87
C ASN A 704 5.93 -8.92 -2.55
N GLU A 705 6.55 -9.81 -1.77
CA GLU A 705 7.99 -9.75 -1.53
C GLU A 705 8.81 -9.84 -2.81
N ALA A 706 8.47 -10.75 -3.71
CA ALA A 706 9.16 -10.91 -4.99
C ALA A 706 9.09 -9.62 -5.83
N TYR A 707 7.94 -8.92 -5.84
CA TYR A 707 7.82 -7.62 -6.50
C TYR A 707 8.76 -6.59 -5.89
N ILE A 708 8.78 -6.46 -4.56
CA ILE A 708 9.62 -5.47 -3.88
C ILE A 708 11.11 -5.79 -4.07
N ARG A 709 11.52 -7.06 -3.99
CA ARG A 709 12.88 -7.52 -4.27
C ARG A 709 13.29 -7.25 -5.71
N TYR A 710 12.40 -7.51 -6.67
CA TYR A 710 12.66 -7.25 -8.09
C TYR A 710 12.83 -5.76 -8.36
N VAL A 711 11.93 -4.91 -7.86
CA VAL A 711 12.06 -3.45 -8.00
C VAL A 711 13.37 -2.96 -7.38
N PHE A 712 13.74 -3.47 -6.20
CA PHE A 712 15.01 -3.14 -5.57
C PHE A 712 16.20 -3.60 -6.42
N ARG A 713 16.19 -4.82 -6.97
CA ARG A 713 17.26 -5.33 -7.84
C ARG A 713 17.46 -4.47 -9.09
N MET A 714 16.37 -3.97 -9.66
CA MET A 714 16.39 -3.11 -10.85
C MET A 714 16.85 -1.68 -10.54
N LYS A 715 16.48 -1.13 -9.37
CA LYS A 715 16.77 0.26 -9.00
C LYS A 715 18.08 0.45 -8.21
N CYS A 716 18.52 -0.59 -7.51
CA CYS A 716 19.68 -0.59 -6.61
C CYS A 716 20.65 -1.74 -6.97
N PRO A 717 21.17 -1.81 -8.21
CA PRO A 717 22.04 -2.91 -8.62
C PRO A 717 23.32 -2.98 -7.76
N GLY A 718 23.77 -4.20 -7.46
CA GLY A 718 24.97 -4.46 -6.65
C GLY A 718 24.77 -4.30 -5.14
N ARG A 719 23.55 -4.01 -4.66
CA ARG A 719 23.23 -4.01 -3.23
C ARG A 719 22.45 -5.24 -2.82
N SER A 720 22.68 -5.68 -1.60
CA SER A 720 21.91 -6.77 -0.96
C SER A 720 20.58 -6.22 -0.44
N PHE A 721 19.47 -6.84 -0.88
CA PHE A 721 18.13 -6.49 -0.40
C PHE A 721 18.02 -6.64 1.12
N ASP A 722 18.48 -7.78 1.63
CA ASP A 722 18.35 -8.14 3.05
C ASP A 722 19.27 -7.32 3.96
N ASP A 723 20.24 -6.58 3.42
CA ASP A 723 21.00 -5.60 4.20
C ASP A 723 20.32 -4.23 4.21
N CYS A 724 19.58 -3.88 3.16
CA CYS A 724 19.04 -2.54 2.98
C CYS A 724 17.56 -2.40 3.34
N VAL A 725 16.82 -3.51 3.35
CA VAL A 725 15.35 -3.49 3.39
C VAL A 725 14.83 -4.51 4.41
N ARG A 726 13.79 -4.10 5.14
CA ARG A 726 12.91 -4.98 5.91
C ARG A 726 11.50 -4.70 5.48
N MET A 727 10.71 -5.74 5.29
CA MET A 727 9.30 -5.56 4.92
C MET A 727 8.42 -6.49 5.73
N LYS A 728 7.22 -6.02 6.06
CA LYS A 728 6.13 -6.86 6.54
C LYS A 728 4.99 -6.79 5.54
N CYS A 729 4.45 -7.94 5.17
CA CYS A 729 3.31 -8.04 4.26
C CYS A 729 2.27 -9.03 4.78
N LEU A 730 1.00 -8.78 4.48
CA LEU A 730 -0.11 -9.69 4.71
C LEU A 730 -0.98 -9.73 3.46
N GLY A 731 -0.62 -10.61 2.53
CA GLY A 731 -1.15 -10.58 1.19
C GLY A 731 -0.59 -9.39 0.41
N ASP A 732 -1.47 -8.52 -0.05
CA ASP A 732 -1.17 -7.28 -0.76
C ASP A 732 -0.76 -6.13 0.17
N ASP A 733 -1.34 -6.05 1.36
CA ASP A 733 -0.97 -5.06 2.38
C ASP A 733 0.51 -5.20 2.76
N HIS A 734 1.24 -4.07 2.79
CA HIS A 734 2.65 -4.08 3.15
C HIS A 734 3.14 -2.76 3.78
N VAL A 735 4.19 -2.91 4.59
CA VAL A 735 5.03 -1.83 5.08
C VAL A 735 6.49 -2.22 4.91
N ILE A 736 7.29 -1.30 4.43
CA ILE A 736 8.71 -1.49 4.11
C ILE A 736 9.49 -0.45 4.90
N CYS A 737 10.57 -0.86 5.54
CA CYS A 737 11.58 0.03 6.08
C CYS A 737 12.85 -0.08 5.23
N VAL A 738 13.45 1.06 4.93
CA VAL A 738 14.66 1.14 4.10
C VAL A 738 15.80 1.83 4.85
N ARG A 739 17.01 1.31 4.64
CA ARG A 739 18.25 1.92 5.12
C ARG A 739 18.46 3.28 4.45
N LYS A 740 19.06 4.22 5.19
CA LYS A 740 19.46 5.53 4.65
C LYS A 740 20.75 5.40 3.84
N GLY A 741 20.70 5.88 2.60
CA GLY A 741 21.84 5.92 1.66
C GLY A 741 21.89 4.68 0.79
#